data_AF-A0A2S5Z7Q2-F1
#
_entry.id   AF-A0A2S5Z7Q2-F1
#
_cell.length_a   1.000
_cell.length_b   1.000
_cell.length_c   1.000
_cell.angle_alpha   90.00
_cell.angle_beta   90.00
_cell.angle_gamma   90.00
#
_symmetry.space_group_name_H-M   'P 1'
#
loop_
_entity.id
_entity.type
_entity.pdbx_description
1 polymer ?
#
loop_
_entity_poly.entity_id
_entity_poly.type
_entity_poly.pdbx_seq_one_letter_code
_entity_poly.pdbx_strand_id
1 'polypeptide(L)'
;MSERLALFDELQKGGYEACLMTTFNLDFPFYEDVLLRRMQVRGIRHHVVLADQGMLQQALLTQAPLKAGYQYSLAPMDCPGAFHPKVFMLLGPKKGLLVVGSHNLTMSGYGQNLEVTNVVRYDHKNDRHLGLFWTAFQAFRVWLRDYGKALPFVIPDALEKTLNLCPWLKRENPNSAGAQFLYTSASTENLWDQVLPTLPDSLETIEAIAPFVDQKLAFLAELASKSKTPPLVGIQPDFVSAPVALSTDFRFRTVNTDDFANRGGAPAYKHAKVIALHGDQQSWLIAGSANLTWSAWLASPDKRNAEAVFFLNGSLAEAGIKSLGLGELADAQPVEAIAEQSEPEFVEQGTSIQIFVLSVADSEWLTIPLQPGTCKVSAYYSGSMAVKNQVDVTITGDALKVAKVHLRSGMALHIELDDQLAAIVLTHHTKVIEQQAMTGHQQRLKMALGSLETENPDITLLFNCIDKMMQMSGSRSPGSGLSKVKASPEAIDDSQEVDSLIVNRDTLDQKANEQGLRAAKGDIALLLDALIYSLTSSQVGDSAAAFGEDASGRNEEDLRGSDDEEPEEERIHNALSDQEAEELVDYTRRRTNLLVKRLADNRDYIKAGELSAEGLAATLAVVGVCRQLHRYKLSTKQKESSVSEEALKNAFYFIFAHVFSESQAIDPSGKQEGLQQYEEYHQLLGYAAWLAFVTGTSFSGFSPLSTEQREQDWAHHENAILVFLAQRIIQSPTASSTASRLLSDYGELASAWLVALLDAGRKIKQGRLPYKLKEYELALSPRSAFWGYRLVKGVENGFCLLPSVQKPEMRKFKAEYLELTEKVHG
;
A
#
# COMPACT_ATOMS: atom_id res chain seq x y z
N MET A 1 5.75 7.50 39.26
CA MET A 1 6.50 8.62 38.65
C MET A 1 6.23 8.58 37.15
N SER A 2 5.79 9.66 36.51
CA SER A 2 5.60 9.65 35.04
C SER A 2 6.98 9.70 34.36
N GLU A 3 7.33 8.62 33.66
CA GLU A 3 8.51 8.55 32.79
C GLU A 3 8.26 9.44 31.58
N ARG A 4 9.25 10.27 31.19
CA ARG A 4 9.19 10.96 29.89
C ARG A 4 9.18 9.89 28.80
N LEU A 5 8.19 9.93 27.92
CA LEU A 5 8.17 9.05 26.76
C LEU A 5 9.31 9.46 25.82
N ALA A 6 10.39 8.70 25.79
CA ALA A 6 11.42 8.84 24.77
C ALA A 6 10.94 8.16 23.49
N LEU A 7 10.27 8.91 22.61
CA LEU A 7 9.78 8.40 21.32
C LEU A 7 10.88 7.66 20.55
N PHE A 8 12.10 8.19 20.57
CA PHE A 8 13.23 7.57 19.86
C PHE A 8 13.66 6.24 20.46
N ASP A 9 13.53 6.03 21.77
CA ASP A 9 13.78 4.73 22.39
C ASP A 9 12.70 3.71 21.98
N GLU A 10 11.46 4.15 21.81
CA GLU A 10 10.39 3.29 21.28
C GLU A 10 10.63 2.94 19.80
N LEU A 11 11.11 3.89 18.98
CA LEU A 11 11.49 3.62 17.59
C LEU A 11 12.65 2.61 17.50
N GLN A 12 13.61 2.64 18.44
CA GLN A 12 14.72 1.68 18.48
C GLN A 12 14.25 0.24 18.69
N LYS A 13 13.11 0.02 19.36
CA LYS A 13 12.55 -1.33 19.55
C LYS A 13 12.07 -1.98 18.25
N GLY A 14 11.82 -1.18 17.21
CA GLY A 14 11.41 -1.65 15.88
C GLY A 14 10.08 -2.42 15.87
N GLY A 15 9.81 -3.06 14.73
CA GLY A 15 8.63 -3.88 14.50
C GLY A 15 7.37 -3.12 14.08
N TYR A 16 7.53 -1.88 13.64
CA TYR A 16 6.49 -1.04 13.03
C TYR A 16 6.79 -0.85 11.55
N GLU A 17 5.75 -0.76 10.72
CA GLU A 17 5.84 -0.60 9.25
C GLU A 17 5.06 0.62 8.75
N ALA A 18 4.04 1.05 9.51
CA ALA A 18 3.20 2.20 9.20
C ALA A 18 3.14 3.24 10.33
N CYS A 19 2.90 4.49 9.95
CA CYS A 19 2.68 5.63 10.83
C CYS A 19 1.44 6.42 10.37
N LEU A 20 0.48 6.62 11.26
CA LEU A 20 -0.67 7.50 11.04
C LEU A 20 -0.60 8.67 12.01
N MET A 21 -0.73 9.89 11.51
CA MET A 21 -0.65 11.11 12.32
C MET A 21 -1.78 12.07 12.02
N THR A 22 -2.30 12.69 13.07
CA THR A 22 -3.13 13.89 12.98
C THR A 22 -2.47 15.05 13.71
N THR A 23 -2.62 16.26 13.20
CA THR A 23 -2.11 17.47 13.87
C THR A 23 -2.91 18.70 13.47
N PHE A 24 -2.94 19.70 14.35
CA PHE A 24 -3.45 21.03 14.01
C PHE A 24 -2.39 21.81 13.24
N ASN A 25 -1.23 22.03 13.86
CA ASN A 25 -0.11 22.74 13.25
C ASN A 25 1.06 21.77 12.97
N LEU A 26 1.88 22.07 11.96
CA LEU A 26 3.06 21.28 11.61
C LEU A 26 4.24 22.16 11.18
N ASP A 27 5.43 21.62 11.44
CA ASP A 27 6.71 22.15 10.96
C ASP A 27 7.34 21.09 10.04
N PHE A 28 7.42 21.39 8.73
CA PHE A 28 7.89 20.44 7.73
C PHE A 28 9.34 19.97 7.97
N PRO A 29 10.33 20.84 8.18
CA PRO A 29 11.68 20.42 8.59
C PRO A 29 11.69 19.47 9.79
N PHE A 30 10.93 19.79 10.84
CA PHE A 30 10.85 18.91 12.00
C PHE A 30 10.26 17.54 11.63
N TYR A 31 9.16 17.51 10.88
CA TYR A 31 8.59 16.24 10.46
C TYR A 31 9.51 15.47 9.49
N GLU A 32 9.93 16.08 8.39
CA GLU A 32 10.64 15.43 7.28
C GLU A 32 12.08 15.05 7.62
N ASP A 33 12.81 15.88 8.38
CA ASP A 33 14.24 15.67 8.62
C ASP A 33 14.53 15.05 9.98
N VAL A 34 13.61 15.18 10.95
CA VAL A 34 13.79 14.62 12.30
C VAL A 34 12.99 13.34 12.47
N LEU A 35 11.66 13.38 12.27
CA LEU A 35 10.77 12.26 12.58
C LEU A 35 10.69 11.23 11.45
N LEU A 36 10.30 11.66 10.24
CA LEU A 36 10.18 10.82 9.05
C LEU A 36 11.48 10.08 8.77
N ARG A 37 12.61 10.79 8.73
CA ARG A 37 13.94 10.20 8.56
C ARG A 37 14.20 9.07 9.58
N ARG A 38 14.03 9.34 10.88
CA ARG A 38 14.26 8.33 11.93
C ARG A 38 13.31 7.15 11.83
N MET A 39 12.05 7.40 11.47
CA MET A 39 11.05 6.34 11.28
C MET A 39 11.40 5.46 10.07
N GLN A 40 11.81 6.04 8.95
CA GLN A 40 12.21 5.33 7.73
C GLN A 40 13.46 4.47 7.95
N VAL A 41 14.47 4.98 8.67
CA VAL A 41 15.66 4.20 9.06
C VAL A 41 15.26 2.97 9.90
N ARG A 42 14.15 3.04 10.64
CA ARG A 42 13.61 1.93 11.44
C ARG A 42 12.61 1.05 10.68
N GLY A 43 12.46 1.24 9.37
CA GLY A 43 11.59 0.45 8.51
C GLY A 43 10.12 0.90 8.46
N ILE A 44 9.78 2.01 9.12
CA ILE A 44 8.43 2.61 9.05
C ILE A 44 8.39 3.47 7.80
N ARG A 45 7.80 2.96 6.72
CA ARG A 45 7.85 3.59 5.40
C ARG A 45 6.48 4.06 4.92
N HIS A 46 5.40 3.48 5.42
CA HIS A 46 4.05 3.91 5.09
C HIS A 46 3.59 5.01 6.05
N HIS A 47 3.46 6.25 5.56
CA HIS A 47 3.08 7.40 6.38
C HIS A 47 1.83 8.08 5.82
N VAL A 48 0.87 8.38 6.70
CA VAL A 48 -0.31 9.18 6.39
C VAL A 48 -0.46 10.26 7.45
N VAL A 49 -0.46 11.52 7.03
CA VAL A 49 -0.57 12.69 7.90
C VAL A 49 -1.82 13.49 7.50
N LEU A 50 -2.73 13.69 8.45
CA LEU A 50 -3.89 14.57 8.33
C LEU A 50 -3.59 15.85 9.10
N ALA A 51 -3.73 16.99 8.45
CA ALA A 51 -3.44 18.30 9.04
C ALA A 51 -4.59 19.27 8.80
N ASP A 52 -4.77 20.24 9.71
CA ASP A 52 -5.69 21.35 9.48
C ASP A 52 -5.32 22.11 8.20
N GLN A 53 -6.30 22.33 7.33
CA GLN A 53 -6.06 22.96 6.03
C GLN A 53 -5.53 24.40 6.16
N GLY A 54 -6.06 25.19 7.10
CA GLY A 54 -5.64 26.57 7.31
C GLY A 54 -4.22 26.65 7.86
N MET A 55 -3.89 25.82 8.85
CA MET A 55 -2.52 25.76 9.38
C MET A 55 -1.53 25.20 8.38
N LEU A 56 -1.96 24.22 7.56
CA LEU A 56 -1.15 23.71 6.47
C LEU A 56 -0.84 24.80 5.44
N GLN A 57 -1.81 25.64 5.10
CA GLN A 57 -1.59 26.79 4.21
C GLN A 57 -0.49 27.72 4.75
N GLN A 58 -0.53 28.05 6.04
CA GLN A 58 0.50 28.88 6.68
C GLN A 58 1.88 28.19 6.67
N ALA A 59 1.93 26.88 6.95
CA ALA A 59 3.16 26.11 6.91
C ALA A 59 3.77 26.08 5.50
N LEU A 60 2.95 25.91 4.46
CA LEU A 60 3.38 25.92 3.05
C LEU A 60 3.98 27.25 2.62
N LEU A 61 3.42 28.37 3.10
CA LEU A 61 3.92 29.72 2.80
C LEU A 61 5.23 30.03 3.54
N THR A 62 5.41 29.46 4.73
CA THR A 62 6.63 29.65 5.52
C THR A 62 7.77 28.80 4.97
N GLN A 63 7.53 27.50 4.81
CA GLN A 63 8.51 26.55 4.30
C GLN A 63 7.81 25.32 3.72
N ALA A 64 7.72 25.24 2.40
CA ALA A 64 7.10 24.12 1.70
C ALA A 64 7.83 22.78 1.93
N PRO A 65 7.10 21.63 1.90
CA PRO A 65 7.68 20.30 2.03
C PRO A 65 8.54 19.93 0.82
N LEU A 66 9.46 18.99 1.04
CA LEU A 66 10.30 18.40 0.00
C LEU A 66 10.00 16.92 -0.22
N LYS A 67 9.19 16.29 0.62
CA LYS A 67 8.93 14.84 0.61
C LYS A 67 7.42 14.51 0.58
N ALA A 68 6.53 15.50 0.72
CA ALA A 68 5.08 15.30 0.73
C ALA A 68 4.56 14.75 -0.61
N GLY A 69 3.71 13.72 -0.55
CA GLY A 69 3.16 13.07 -1.74
C GLY A 69 4.15 12.18 -2.49
N TYR A 70 5.38 12.04 -1.99
CA TYR A 70 6.38 11.08 -2.48
C TYR A 70 6.84 10.10 -1.40
N GLN A 71 7.16 10.58 -0.20
CA GLN A 71 7.56 9.74 0.95
C GLN A 71 6.48 9.54 2.01
N TYR A 72 5.42 10.33 1.94
CA TYR A 72 4.27 10.23 2.84
C TYR A 72 3.04 10.85 2.18
N SER A 73 1.86 10.37 2.53
CA SER A 73 0.59 10.99 2.15
C SER A 73 0.27 12.14 3.10
N LEU A 74 -0.02 13.32 2.55
CA LEU A 74 -0.43 14.51 3.31
C LEU A 74 -1.86 14.90 2.91
N ALA A 75 -2.72 15.06 3.90
CA ALA A 75 -4.14 15.29 3.73
C ALA A 75 -4.56 16.60 4.44
N PRO A 76 -4.77 17.72 3.72
CA PRO A 76 -5.45 18.89 4.27
C PRO A 76 -6.89 18.55 4.62
N MET A 77 -7.26 18.75 5.88
CA MET A 77 -8.60 18.52 6.42
C MET A 77 -9.35 19.85 6.48
N ASP A 78 -10.42 19.95 5.69
CA ASP A 78 -11.31 21.10 5.63
C ASP A 78 -12.40 20.96 6.70
N CYS A 79 -12.07 21.40 7.92
CA CYS A 79 -12.99 21.40 9.05
C CYS A 79 -13.70 22.75 9.16
N PRO A 80 -15.00 22.81 9.47
CA PRO A 80 -15.69 24.09 9.72
C PRO A 80 -15.15 24.85 10.94
N GLY A 81 -14.74 24.12 11.98
CA GLY A 81 -13.91 24.63 13.08
C GLY A 81 -12.43 24.33 12.83
N ALA A 82 -11.65 24.10 13.88
CA ALA A 82 -10.28 23.61 13.73
C ALA A 82 -10.23 22.09 13.59
N PHE A 83 -9.42 21.58 12.65
CA PHE A 83 -8.99 20.18 12.68
C PHE A 83 -7.89 20.02 13.74
N HIS A 84 -8.30 19.75 14.97
CA HIS A 84 -7.42 19.79 16.13
C HIS A 84 -6.97 18.43 16.73
N PRO A 85 -7.32 17.22 16.21
CA PRO A 85 -6.83 15.97 16.80
C PRO A 85 -5.29 15.85 16.74
N LYS A 86 -4.70 15.23 17.75
CA LYS A 86 -3.25 15.01 17.88
C LYS A 86 -2.96 13.56 18.23
N VAL A 87 -3.15 12.71 17.23
CA VAL A 87 -3.05 11.26 17.32
C VAL A 87 -1.80 10.82 16.57
N PHE A 88 -1.00 9.95 17.18
CA PHE A 88 0.19 9.35 16.57
C PHE A 88 0.13 7.84 16.76
N MET A 89 0.03 7.10 15.66
CA MET A 89 -0.04 5.64 15.65
C MET A 89 1.17 5.07 14.93
N LEU A 90 1.96 4.24 15.62
CA LEU A 90 2.92 3.35 14.97
C LEU A 90 2.34 1.95 14.92
N LEU A 91 2.32 1.37 13.73
CA LEU A 91 1.58 0.15 13.45
C LEU A 91 2.47 -0.85 12.75
N GLY A 92 2.48 -2.09 13.24
CA GLY A 92 3.16 -3.20 12.60
C GLY A 92 2.34 -4.49 12.69
N PRO A 93 2.78 -5.56 12.03
CA PRO A 93 1.98 -6.78 11.87
C PRO A 93 1.66 -7.49 13.20
N LYS A 94 2.44 -7.24 14.26
CA LYS A 94 2.30 -7.92 15.56
C LYS A 94 2.23 -6.98 16.77
N LYS A 95 2.34 -5.67 16.57
CA LYS A 95 2.36 -4.69 17.66
C LYS A 95 1.89 -3.33 17.19
N GLY A 96 1.48 -2.49 18.14
CA GLY A 96 1.05 -1.13 17.89
C GLY A 96 1.44 -0.20 19.04
N LEU A 97 1.65 1.07 18.72
CA LEU A 97 1.74 2.17 19.67
C LEU A 97 0.68 3.20 19.26
N LEU A 98 -0.20 3.57 20.18
CA LEU A 98 -1.18 4.64 20.00
C LEU A 98 -0.86 5.71 21.03
N VAL A 99 -0.63 6.92 20.54
CA VAL A 99 -0.34 8.10 21.33
C VAL A 99 -1.40 9.15 21.04
N VAL A 100 -2.01 9.69 22.09
CA VAL A 100 -2.99 10.78 22.01
C VAL A 100 -2.61 11.83 23.02
N GLY A 101 -2.34 13.05 22.57
CA GLY A 101 -1.81 14.09 23.43
C GLY A 101 -2.25 15.50 23.04
N SER A 102 -1.59 16.48 23.63
CA SER A 102 -1.82 17.91 23.39
C SER A 102 -0.80 18.57 22.46
N HIS A 103 0.24 17.84 22.06
CA HIS A 103 1.37 18.31 21.26
C HIS A 103 1.11 18.35 19.74
N ASN A 104 1.40 19.49 19.12
CA ASN A 104 1.45 19.63 17.67
C ASN A 104 2.71 18.97 17.09
N LEU A 105 2.70 18.71 15.79
CA LEU A 105 3.83 18.19 15.03
C LEU A 105 4.90 19.27 14.77
N THR A 106 5.44 19.85 15.84
CA THR A 106 6.44 20.94 15.82
C THR A 106 7.57 20.66 16.81
N MET A 107 8.71 21.32 16.62
CA MET A 107 9.83 21.25 17.57
C MET A 107 9.41 21.66 18.99
N SER A 108 8.59 22.71 19.13
CA SER A 108 8.10 23.16 20.44
C SER A 108 7.19 22.14 21.11
N GLY A 109 6.28 21.51 20.36
CA GLY A 109 5.36 20.49 20.87
C GLY A 109 6.06 19.22 21.36
N TYR A 110 7.13 18.79 20.69
CA TYR A 110 7.87 17.57 21.05
C TYR A 110 9.06 17.81 21.99
N GLY A 111 9.55 19.04 22.11
CA GLY A 111 10.82 19.32 22.79
C GLY A 111 10.81 20.41 23.86
N GLN A 112 9.84 21.33 23.87
CA GLN A 112 9.88 22.53 24.74
C GLN A 112 8.65 22.65 25.65
N ASN A 113 7.44 22.49 25.10
CA ASN A 113 6.20 22.63 25.84
C ASN A 113 6.03 21.48 26.85
N LEU A 114 5.41 21.79 28.00
CA LEU A 114 4.87 20.78 28.91
C LEU A 114 3.50 20.34 28.40
N GLU A 115 3.50 19.22 27.70
CA GLU A 115 2.34 18.61 27.06
C GLU A 115 1.86 17.39 27.86
N VAL A 116 0.60 16.98 27.66
CA VAL A 116 0.09 15.71 28.17
C VAL A 116 0.07 14.68 27.05
N THR A 117 0.46 13.45 27.37
CA THR A 117 0.54 12.35 26.41
C THR A 117 0.01 11.06 27.04
N ASN A 118 -1.04 10.51 26.43
CA ASN A 118 -1.53 9.17 26.74
C ASN A 118 -0.85 8.16 25.81
N VAL A 119 -0.40 7.03 26.35
CA VAL A 119 0.34 6.02 25.59
C VAL A 119 -0.29 4.65 25.79
N VAL A 120 -0.73 4.05 24.68
CA VAL A 120 -1.30 2.71 24.65
C VAL A 120 -0.43 1.82 23.76
N ARG A 121 -0.14 0.61 24.23
CA ARG A 121 0.62 -0.40 23.48
C ARG A 121 -0.25 -1.60 23.20
N TYR A 122 -0.10 -2.14 22.00
CA TYR A 122 -0.71 -3.40 21.56
C TYR A 122 0.38 -4.41 21.23
N ASP A 123 0.15 -5.67 21.60
CA ASP A 123 0.92 -6.84 21.18
C ASP A 123 -0.06 -7.93 20.75
N HIS A 124 0.19 -8.63 19.65
CA HIS A 124 -0.64 -9.74 19.16
C HIS A 124 -0.90 -10.84 20.19
N LYS A 125 -0.06 -10.98 21.23
CA LYS A 125 -0.26 -11.93 22.33
C LYS A 125 -1.22 -11.42 23.41
N ASN A 126 -1.50 -10.12 23.44
CA ASN A 126 -2.35 -9.46 24.41
C ASN A 126 -3.22 -8.40 23.72
N ASP A 127 -4.45 -8.77 23.39
CA ASP A 127 -5.39 -7.93 22.64
C ASP A 127 -6.25 -7.01 23.53
N ARG A 128 -5.92 -6.88 24.83
CA ARG A 128 -6.68 -6.05 25.79
C ARG A 128 -6.96 -4.62 25.30
N HIS A 129 -6.02 -4.01 24.58
CA HIS A 129 -6.12 -2.63 24.09
C HIS A 129 -6.49 -2.53 22.60
N LEU A 130 -6.79 -3.66 21.94
CA LEU A 130 -7.14 -3.69 20.52
C LEU A 130 -8.27 -2.71 20.19
N GLY A 131 -9.28 -2.60 21.07
CA GLY A 131 -10.41 -1.73 20.78
C GLY A 131 -10.07 -0.24 20.73
N LEU A 132 -9.09 0.21 21.50
CA LEU A 132 -8.62 1.61 21.43
C LEU A 132 -7.94 1.90 20.09
N PHE A 133 -7.14 0.96 19.58
CA PHE A 133 -6.52 1.08 18.26
C PHE A 133 -7.55 1.04 17.13
N TRP A 134 -8.56 0.16 17.26
CA TRP A 134 -9.62 0.06 16.27
C TRP A 134 -10.42 1.35 16.19
N THR A 135 -10.89 1.90 17.32
CA THR A 135 -11.64 3.17 17.36
C THR A 135 -10.79 4.34 16.86
N ALA A 136 -9.51 4.41 17.23
CA ALA A 136 -8.61 5.43 16.70
C ALA A 136 -8.47 5.33 15.18
N PHE A 137 -8.30 4.12 14.62
CA PHE A 137 -8.27 3.93 13.16
C PHE A 137 -9.60 4.33 12.48
N GLN A 138 -10.75 4.03 13.10
CA GLN A 138 -12.04 4.50 12.58
C GLN A 138 -12.15 6.02 12.58
N ALA A 139 -11.57 6.70 13.58
CA ALA A 139 -11.53 8.17 13.62
C ALA A 139 -10.81 8.75 12.40
N PHE A 140 -9.66 8.18 11.98
CA PHE A 140 -8.99 8.57 10.73
C PHE A 140 -9.89 8.42 9.50
N ARG A 141 -10.64 7.31 9.40
CA ARG A 141 -11.58 7.08 8.28
C ARG A 141 -12.71 8.12 8.28
N VAL A 142 -13.28 8.39 9.46
CA VAL A 142 -14.35 9.37 9.63
C VAL A 142 -13.87 10.78 9.30
N TRP A 143 -12.69 11.18 9.76
CA TRP A 143 -12.12 12.49 9.43
C TRP A 143 -11.85 12.66 7.94
N LEU A 144 -11.27 11.64 7.26
CA LEU A 144 -11.10 11.70 5.80
C LEU A 144 -12.44 11.80 5.07
N ARG A 145 -13.45 11.04 5.51
CA ARG A 145 -14.80 11.09 4.90
C ARG A 145 -15.46 12.45 5.09
N ASP A 146 -15.39 13.00 6.29
CA ASP A 146 -16.14 14.20 6.67
C ASP A 146 -15.45 15.49 6.19
N TYR A 147 -14.12 15.54 6.27
CA TYR A 147 -13.29 16.74 6.03
C TYR A 147 -12.33 16.63 4.84
N GLY A 148 -12.17 15.43 4.25
CA GLY A 148 -11.25 15.17 3.13
C GLY A 148 -11.93 15.05 1.77
N LYS A 149 -13.15 15.58 1.59
CA LYS A 149 -13.99 15.35 0.39
C LYS A 149 -13.34 15.80 -0.93
N ALA A 150 -12.51 16.85 -0.89
CA ALA A 150 -11.81 17.37 -2.07
C ALA A 150 -10.52 16.59 -2.41
N LEU A 151 -10.12 15.62 -1.57
CA LEU A 151 -8.88 14.87 -1.75
C LEU A 151 -9.04 13.78 -2.81
N PRO A 152 -7.97 13.48 -3.56
CA PRO A 152 -7.98 12.39 -4.51
C PRO A 152 -8.10 11.05 -3.77
N PHE A 153 -8.79 10.08 -4.39
CA PHE A 153 -9.05 8.75 -3.81
C PHE A 153 -7.79 8.02 -3.29
N VAL A 154 -6.62 8.33 -3.86
CA VAL A 154 -5.32 7.78 -3.44
C VAL A 154 -4.97 8.07 -1.98
N ILE A 155 -5.53 9.12 -1.37
CA ILE A 155 -5.32 9.45 0.05
C ILE A 155 -6.14 8.54 0.97
N PRO A 156 -7.49 8.42 0.83
CA PRO A 156 -8.26 7.38 1.50
C PRO A 156 -7.72 5.97 1.28
N ASP A 157 -7.33 5.64 0.06
CA ASP A 157 -6.76 4.34 -0.28
C ASP A 157 -5.42 4.08 0.43
N ALA A 158 -4.57 5.11 0.58
CA ALA A 158 -3.36 5.00 1.40
C ALA A 158 -3.69 4.65 2.86
N LEU A 159 -4.72 5.27 3.47
CA LEU A 159 -5.16 4.89 4.82
C LEU A 159 -5.61 3.42 4.87
N GLU A 160 -6.44 2.98 3.90
CA GLU A 160 -6.93 1.58 3.85
C GLU A 160 -5.79 0.57 3.68
N LYS A 161 -4.74 0.91 2.94
CA LYS A 161 -3.55 0.06 2.76
C LYS A 161 -2.82 -0.22 4.08
N THR A 162 -2.99 0.60 5.12
CA THR A 162 -2.50 0.28 6.47
C THR A 162 -3.03 -1.05 7.00
N LEU A 163 -4.26 -1.45 6.60
CA LEU A 163 -4.85 -2.73 7.00
C LEU A 163 -4.14 -3.94 6.39
N ASN A 164 -3.39 -3.77 5.30
CA ASN A 164 -2.56 -4.83 4.73
C ASN A 164 -1.31 -5.07 5.57
N LEU A 165 -0.73 -3.99 6.13
CA LEU A 165 0.41 -4.04 7.04
C LEU A 165 -0.01 -4.54 8.43
N CYS A 166 -1.25 -4.24 8.85
CA CYS A 166 -1.78 -4.53 10.17
C CYS A 166 -3.15 -5.23 10.12
N PRO A 167 -3.23 -6.51 9.73
CA PRO A 167 -4.50 -7.22 9.58
C PRO A 167 -5.33 -7.30 10.86
N TRP A 168 -4.70 -7.20 12.03
CA TRP A 168 -5.39 -7.22 13.33
C TRP A 168 -6.33 -6.02 13.54
N LEU A 169 -6.13 -4.91 12.82
CA LEU A 169 -7.06 -3.76 12.81
C LEU A 169 -8.36 -4.03 12.02
N LYS A 170 -8.41 -5.07 11.18
CA LYS A 170 -9.62 -5.43 10.43
C LYS A 170 -10.73 -6.00 11.32
N ARG A 171 -10.36 -6.53 12.49
CA ARG A 171 -11.31 -7.12 13.44
C ARG A 171 -12.05 -5.99 14.16
N GLU A 172 -13.36 -5.92 13.95
CA GLU A 172 -14.22 -5.01 14.69
C GLU A 172 -14.13 -5.29 16.20
N ASN A 173 -13.79 -4.26 16.96
CA ASN A 173 -13.70 -4.34 18.41
C ASN A 173 -13.81 -2.92 19.01
N PRO A 174 -15.00 -2.44 19.36
CA PRO A 174 -15.15 -1.12 19.97
C PRO A 174 -14.82 -1.10 21.47
N ASN A 175 -14.66 -2.27 22.11
CA ASN A 175 -14.64 -2.37 23.57
C ASN A 175 -13.22 -2.32 24.14
N SER A 176 -13.04 -1.47 25.14
CA SER A 176 -11.83 -1.43 25.97
C SER A 176 -12.22 -1.17 27.42
N ALA A 177 -11.76 -2.04 28.33
CA ALA A 177 -12.13 -1.95 29.74
C ALA A 177 -11.39 -0.78 30.43
N GLY A 178 -12.15 0.17 30.98
CA GLY A 178 -11.64 1.27 31.81
C GLY A 178 -11.04 2.46 31.04
N ALA A 179 -11.01 2.41 29.71
CA ALA A 179 -10.51 3.48 28.86
C ALA A 179 -11.27 3.51 27.53
N GLN A 180 -11.62 4.70 27.06
CA GLN A 180 -12.28 4.94 25.78
C GLN A 180 -11.50 5.98 24.98
N PHE A 181 -11.35 5.73 23.67
CA PHE A 181 -10.87 6.74 22.73
C PHE A 181 -12.10 7.48 22.19
N LEU A 182 -12.21 8.77 22.51
CA LEU A 182 -13.30 9.63 22.06
C LEU A 182 -12.79 10.62 21.02
N TYR A 183 -13.61 10.90 20.03
CA TYR A 183 -13.28 11.85 18.98
C TYR A 183 -14.51 12.58 18.45
N THR A 184 -14.30 13.77 17.90
CA THR A 184 -15.36 14.53 17.22
C THR A 184 -15.08 14.64 15.72
N SER A 185 -16.16 14.59 14.95
CA SER A 185 -16.19 14.92 13.53
C SER A 185 -17.56 15.49 13.16
N ALA A 186 -17.83 15.85 11.90
CA ALA A 186 -19.12 16.40 11.50
C ALA A 186 -20.28 15.42 11.73
N SER A 187 -20.00 14.12 11.66
CA SER A 187 -20.96 13.03 11.79
C SER A 187 -21.10 12.41 13.19
N THR A 188 -20.36 12.89 14.18
CA THR A 188 -20.40 12.35 15.54
C THR A 188 -21.10 13.31 16.51
N GLU A 189 -21.44 12.83 17.70
CA GLU A 189 -21.82 13.69 18.83
C GLU A 189 -20.63 14.55 19.28
N ASN A 190 -20.89 15.64 20.01
CA ASN A 190 -19.83 16.46 20.59
C ASN A 190 -19.14 15.72 21.76
N LEU A 191 -17.96 16.18 22.19
CA LEU A 191 -17.22 15.45 23.24
C LEU A 191 -17.99 15.37 24.56
N TRP A 192 -18.73 16.42 24.91
CA TRP A 192 -19.45 16.44 26.18
C TRP A 192 -20.62 15.44 26.20
N ASP A 193 -21.39 15.37 25.12
CA ASP A 193 -22.50 14.42 24.96
C ASP A 193 -22.01 12.97 24.92
N GLN A 194 -20.79 12.71 24.43
CA GLN A 194 -20.17 11.38 24.48
C GLN A 194 -19.78 10.96 25.91
N VAL A 195 -19.39 11.93 26.76
CA VAL A 195 -18.92 11.67 28.13
C VAL A 195 -20.08 11.60 29.12
N LEU A 196 -21.07 12.49 28.96
CA LEU A 196 -22.17 12.72 29.90
C LEU A 196 -22.92 11.44 30.33
N PRO A 197 -23.23 10.47 29.43
CA PRO A 197 -23.93 9.24 29.80
C PRO A 197 -23.17 8.35 30.79
N THR A 198 -21.85 8.53 30.93
CA THR A 198 -21.01 7.73 31.85
C THR A 198 -20.83 8.40 33.21
N LEU A 199 -21.11 9.70 33.30
CA LEU A 199 -20.93 10.48 34.52
C LEU A 199 -22.18 10.40 35.43
N PRO A 200 -22.02 10.50 36.76
CA PRO A 200 -23.14 10.65 37.67
C PRO A 200 -23.81 12.02 37.49
N ASP A 201 -25.01 12.17 38.06
CA ASP A 201 -25.78 13.42 37.97
C ASP A 201 -25.00 14.65 38.49
N SER A 202 -24.18 14.44 39.53
CA SER A 202 -23.35 15.45 40.18
C SER A 202 -22.00 14.86 40.61
N LEU A 203 -20.94 15.65 40.44
CA LEU A 203 -19.55 15.35 40.79
C LEU A 203 -19.14 16.11 42.05
N GLU A 204 -18.25 15.57 42.88
CA GLU A 204 -17.77 16.24 44.09
C GLU A 204 -16.92 17.46 43.76
N THR A 205 -15.91 17.29 42.91
CA THR A 205 -14.96 18.32 42.50
C THR A 205 -14.53 18.09 41.05
N ILE A 206 -14.09 19.16 40.40
CA ILE A 206 -13.53 19.12 39.05
C ILE A 206 -12.24 19.93 39.03
N GLU A 207 -11.20 19.39 38.40
CA GLU A 207 -9.92 20.05 38.19
C GLU A 207 -9.63 20.08 36.69
N ALA A 208 -9.25 21.23 36.14
CA ALA A 208 -8.99 21.37 34.72
C ALA A 208 -7.77 22.26 34.46
N ILE A 209 -6.97 21.88 33.46
CA ILE A 209 -5.83 22.67 32.98
C ILE A 209 -5.93 22.74 31.46
N ALA A 210 -5.95 23.95 30.91
CA ALA A 210 -5.79 24.20 29.48
C ALA A 210 -5.30 25.63 29.20
N PRO A 211 -4.57 25.84 28.10
CA PRO A 211 -4.04 27.15 27.72
C PRO A 211 -5.07 28.08 27.05
N PHE A 212 -6.21 27.56 26.59
CA PHE A 212 -7.25 28.34 25.92
C PHE A 212 -8.63 28.08 26.53
N VAL A 213 -9.36 29.17 26.77
CA VAL A 213 -10.73 29.19 27.28
C VAL A 213 -11.54 30.18 26.45
N ASP A 214 -12.79 29.84 26.11
CA ASP A 214 -13.61 30.72 25.28
C ASP A 214 -14.09 31.97 26.04
N GLN A 215 -14.31 33.07 25.33
CA GLN A 215 -14.70 34.36 25.89
C GLN A 215 -15.98 34.32 26.75
N LYS A 216 -16.89 33.37 26.48
CA LYS A 216 -18.16 33.22 27.20
C LYS A 216 -18.07 32.24 28.36
N LEU A 217 -16.91 31.61 28.56
CA LEU A 217 -16.68 30.55 29.55
C LEU A 217 -17.73 29.43 29.45
N ALA A 218 -18.25 29.15 28.25
CA ALA A 218 -19.47 28.37 28.09
C ALA A 218 -19.27 26.91 28.54
N PHE A 219 -18.16 26.29 28.15
CA PHE A 219 -17.87 24.93 28.59
C PHE A 219 -17.50 24.86 30.08
N LEU A 220 -16.79 25.85 30.61
CA LEU A 220 -16.54 25.92 32.05
C LEU A 220 -17.85 26.03 32.83
N ALA A 221 -18.83 26.81 32.35
CA ALA A 221 -20.14 26.91 32.98
C ALA A 221 -20.87 25.55 33.05
N GLU A 222 -20.76 24.73 32.01
CA GLU A 222 -21.28 23.35 32.02
C GLU A 222 -20.58 22.50 33.09
N LEU A 223 -19.25 22.57 33.19
CA LEU A 223 -18.49 21.87 34.25
C LEU A 223 -18.91 22.33 35.67
N ALA A 224 -19.04 23.63 35.90
CA ALA A 224 -19.50 24.16 37.18
C ALA A 224 -20.92 23.71 37.53
N SER A 225 -21.81 23.57 36.53
CA SER A 225 -23.16 23.07 36.76
C SER A 225 -23.21 21.61 37.23
N LYS A 226 -22.17 20.82 36.88
CA LYS A 226 -22.03 19.42 37.28
C LYS A 226 -21.29 19.21 38.58
N SER A 227 -20.54 20.19 39.07
CA SER A 227 -19.76 20.05 40.29
C SER A 227 -20.50 20.57 41.53
N LYS A 228 -20.38 19.86 42.66
CA LYS A 228 -20.87 20.30 43.98
C LYS A 228 -20.06 21.48 44.51
N THR A 229 -18.84 21.68 44.03
CA THR A 229 -17.93 22.75 44.42
C THR A 229 -17.43 23.52 43.19
N PRO A 230 -17.03 24.80 43.31
CA PRO A 230 -16.45 25.54 42.19
C PRO A 230 -15.25 24.79 41.59
N PRO A 231 -15.24 24.47 40.28
CA PRO A 231 -14.12 23.78 39.64
C PRO A 231 -12.81 24.54 39.80
N LEU A 232 -11.70 23.80 40.00
CA LEU A 232 -10.36 24.36 40.00
C LEU A 232 -9.83 24.43 38.57
N VAL A 233 -9.50 25.64 38.12
CA VAL A 233 -9.00 25.90 36.76
C VAL A 233 -7.57 26.39 36.85
N GLY A 234 -6.62 25.54 36.47
CA GLY A 234 -5.20 25.86 36.42
C GLY A 234 -4.81 26.54 35.11
N ILE A 235 -4.20 27.71 35.22
CA ILE A 235 -3.72 28.51 34.07
C ILE A 235 -2.31 29.04 34.30
N GLN A 236 -1.66 29.52 33.24
CA GLN A 236 -0.47 30.38 33.34
C GLN A 236 -0.88 31.80 32.93
N PRO A 237 -1.00 32.75 33.86
CA PRO A 237 -1.60 34.07 33.60
C PRO A 237 -0.98 34.83 32.42
N ASP A 238 0.33 34.70 32.21
CA ASP A 238 1.05 35.39 31.14
C ASP A 238 0.90 34.72 29.76
N PHE A 239 0.47 33.45 29.72
CA PHE A 239 0.42 32.66 28.49
C PHE A 239 -0.98 32.13 28.13
N VAL A 240 -1.95 32.24 29.03
CA VAL A 240 -3.31 31.76 28.80
C VAL A 240 -4.08 32.73 27.91
N SER A 241 -4.80 32.19 26.94
CA SER A 241 -5.79 32.94 26.17
C SER A 241 -7.16 32.72 26.82
N ALA A 242 -7.56 33.62 27.71
CA ALA A 242 -8.83 33.57 28.45
C ALA A 242 -9.35 34.98 28.75
N PRO A 243 -10.68 35.18 28.92
CA PRO A 243 -11.22 36.47 29.35
C PRO A 243 -10.80 36.79 30.79
N VAL A 244 -10.59 38.07 31.08
CA VAL A 244 -10.28 38.58 32.44
C VAL A 244 -11.30 38.10 33.48
N ALA A 245 -12.56 37.94 33.06
CA ALA A 245 -13.66 37.43 33.89
C ALA A 245 -13.36 36.07 34.54
N LEU A 246 -12.51 35.22 33.95
CA LEU A 246 -12.17 33.91 34.52
C LEU A 246 -11.50 34.03 35.92
N SER A 247 -10.74 35.10 36.17
CA SER A 247 -10.09 35.31 37.49
C SER A 247 -11.06 35.78 38.58
N THR A 248 -12.21 36.36 38.21
CA THR A 248 -13.16 36.98 39.16
C THR A 248 -14.52 36.28 39.24
N ASP A 249 -14.80 35.34 38.33
CA ASP A 249 -16.05 34.58 38.31
C ASP A 249 -16.08 33.52 39.43
N PHE A 250 -16.94 33.75 40.43
CA PHE A 250 -17.11 32.90 41.61
C PHE A 250 -17.56 31.45 41.30
N ARG A 251 -18.02 31.18 40.08
CA ARG A 251 -18.34 29.82 39.65
C ARG A 251 -17.09 28.94 39.56
N PHE A 252 -15.91 29.53 39.51
CA PHE A 252 -14.63 28.85 39.34
C PHE A 252 -13.62 29.28 40.40
N ARG A 253 -12.60 28.44 40.63
CA ARG A 253 -11.41 28.79 41.39
C ARG A 253 -10.21 28.73 40.45
N THR A 254 -9.73 29.89 40.03
CA THR A 254 -8.61 29.99 39.08
C THR A 254 -7.27 30.05 39.82
N VAL A 255 -6.35 29.16 39.48
CA VAL A 255 -5.06 29.00 40.18
C VAL A 255 -3.87 29.05 39.20
N ASN A 256 -2.75 29.60 39.67
CA ASN A 256 -1.53 29.76 38.89
C ASN A 256 -0.76 28.43 38.87
N THR A 257 -0.45 27.95 37.67
CA THR A 257 0.29 26.72 37.43
C THR A 257 1.78 26.95 37.14
N ASP A 258 2.34 28.15 37.22
CA ASP A 258 3.75 28.41 36.89
C ASP A 258 4.71 27.50 37.66
N ASP A 259 4.49 27.31 38.96
CA ASP A 259 5.28 26.44 39.83
C ASP A 259 4.80 24.98 39.86
N PHE A 260 3.65 24.70 39.26
CA PHE A 260 3.06 23.36 39.21
C PHE A 260 3.91 22.41 38.34
N ALA A 261 4.17 21.20 38.85
CA ALA A 261 4.92 20.16 38.14
C ALA A 261 6.33 20.56 37.63
N ASN A 262 6.95 21.61 38.19
CA ASN A 262 8.32 22.01 37.85
C ASN A 262 9.34 21.03 38.46
N ARG A 263 9.90 20.14 37.64
CA ARG A 263 10.93 19.17 38.06
C ARG A 263 12.34 19.79 38.14
N GLY A 264 12.49 20.90 38.89
CA GLY A 264 13.79 21.54 39.16
C GLY A 264 14.45 22.26 37.97
N GLY A 265 13.68 22.56 36.91
CA GLY A 265 14.12 23.38 35.77
C GLY A 265 13.38 24.72 35.70
N ALA A 266 13.74 25.56 34.73
CA ALA A 266 13.01 26.80 34.46
C ALA A 266 11.52 26.51 34.14
N PRO A 267 10.59 27.39 34.54
CA PRO A 267 9.17 27.23 34.23
C PRO A 267 8.98 27.17 32.71
N ALA A 268 8.47 26.03 32.24
CA ALA A 268 8.15 25.81 30.83
C ALA A 268 6.66 26.09 30.57
N TYR A 269 6.34 26.50 29.34
CA TYR A 269 4.97 26.74 28.92
C TYR A 269 4.14 25.44 29.00
N LYS A 270 3.06 25.47 29.76
CA LYS A 270 2.11 24.38 30.03
C LYS A 270 1.01 24.44 28.98
N HIS A 271 1.14 23.57 28.00
CA HIS A 271 0.18 23.43 26.93
C HIS A 271 -0.68 22.16 27.10
N ALA A 272 -0.57 21.49 28.26
CA ALA A 272 -1.39 20.35 28.65
C ALA A 272 -2.89 20.68 28.66
N LYS A 273 -3.71 19.68 28.32
CA LYS A 273 -5.16 19.77 28.20
C LYS A 273 -5.79 18.59 28.91
N VAL A 274 -6.24 18.81 30.14
CA VAL A 274 -6.66 17.76 31.05
C VAL A 274 -7.86 18.20 31.88
N ILE A 275 -8.80 17.29 32.10
CA ILE A 275 -9.94 17.43 33.01
C ILE A 275 -9.99 16.20 33.91
N ALA A 276 -9.85 16.40 35.22
CA ALA A 276 -10.09 15.38 36.23
C ALA A 276 -11.48 15.62 36.86
N LEU A 277 -12.27 14.56 36.92
CA LEU A 277 -13.63 14.57 37.46
C LEU A 277 -13.64 13.62 38.66
N HIS A 278 -14.04 14.11 39.83
CA HIS A 278 -14.08 13.32 41.05
C HIS A 278 -15.53 13.10 41.48
N GLY A 279 -15.95 11.84 41.58
CA GLY A 279 -17.27 11.48 42.11
C GLY A 279 -17.16 10.62 43.37
N ASP A 280 -18.29 10.41 44.04
CA ASP A 280 -18.36 9.76 45.36
C ASP A 280 -17.76 8.33 45.40
N GLN A 281 -17.76 7.60 44.27
CA GLN A 281 -17.30 6.20 44.19
C GLN A 281 -16.12 5.95 43.25
N GLN A 282 -15.87 6.85 42.29
CA GLN A 282 -14.81 6.70 41.30
C GLN A 282 -14.45 8.07 40.71
N SER A 283 -13.24 8.16 40.16
CA SER A 283 -12.80 9.31 39.38
C SER A 283 -12.74 9.00 37.89
N TRP A 284 -12.74 10.06 37.10
CA TRP A 284 -12.52 10.03 35.66
C TRP A 284 -11.44 11.03 35.26
N LEU A 285 -10.74 10.74 34.18
CA LEU A 285 -9.72 11.60 33.62
C LEU A 285 -9.91 11.70 32.11
N ILE A 286 -9.98 12.94 31.62
CA ILE A 286 -9.99 13.23 30.19
C ILE A 286 -8.72 13.98 29.84
N ALA A 287 -7.99 13.49 28.84
CA ALA A 287 -6.77 14.13 28.37
C ALA A 287 -6.57 13.91 26.86
N GLY A 288 -6.10 14.95 26.15
CA GLY A 288 -5.85 14.86 24.71
C GLY A 288 -5.72 16.24 24.07
N SER A 289 -6.39 16.44 22.93
CA SER A 289 -6.23 17.66 22.13
C SER A 289 -7.15 18.82 22.54
N ALA A 290 -8.23 18.56 23.25
CA ALA A 290 -9.33 19.51 23.46
C ALA A 290 -9.02 20.59 24.51
N ASN A 291 -9.12 21.87 24.12
CA ASN A 291 -9.08 23.01 25.04
C ASN A 291 -10.39 23.16 25.83
N LEU A 292 -10.43 24.03 26.84
CA LEU A 292 -11.65 24.30 27.62
C LEU A 292 -12.56 25.32 26.93
N THR A 293 -12.85 25.07 25.65
CA THR A 293 -13.64 25.97 24.80
C THR A 293 -14.95 25.33 24.36
N TRP A 294 -15.96 26.16 24.12
CA TRP A 294 -17.21 25.74 23.48
C TRP A 294 -17.01 24.98 22.16
N SER A 295 -16.09 25.45 21.30
CA SER A 295 -15.80 24.85 19.99
C SER A 295 -15.29 23.41 20.08
N ALA A 296 -14.55 23.07 21.14
CA ALA A 296 -14.02 21.72 21.36
C ALA A 296 -15.07 20.77 21.96
N TRP A 297 -15.92 21.25 22.86
CA TRP A 297 -16.75 20.36 23.70
C TRP A 297 -18.25 20.36 23.39
N LEU A 298 -18.81 21.50 22.99
CA LEU A 298 -20.27 21.72 22.97
C LEU A 298 -20.81 22.12 21.59
N ALA A 299 -19.94 22.53 20.69
CA ALA A 299 -20.35 23.13 19.43
C ALA A 299 -21.15 22.19 18.53
N SER A 300 -22.06 22.80 17.77
CA SER A 300 -22.78 22.14 16.68
C SER A 300 -21.83 21.81 15.52
N PRO A 301 -22.17 20.81 14.68
CA PRO A 301 -21.26 20.31 13.63
C PRO A 301 -20.68 21.38 12.67
N ASP A 302 -21.38 22.49 12.46
CA ASP A 302 -20.99 23.60 11.58
C ASP A 302 -19.91 24.54 12.17
N LYS A 303 -19.62 24.45 13.47
CA LYS A 303 -18.63 25.28 14.16
C LYS A 303 -17.70 24.50 15.09
N ARG A 304 -17.87 23.18 15.13
CA ARG A 304 -17.18 22.29 16.05
C ARG A 304 -15.78 21.96 15.53
N ASN A 305 -14.83 21.96 16.46
CA ASN A 305 -13.51 21.42 16.21
C ASN A 305 -13.57 19.89 16.10
N ALA A 306 -12.78 19.33 15.20
CA ALA A 306 -12.42 17.92 15.31
C ALA A 306 -11.40 17.79 16.46
N GLU A 307 -11.63 16.88 17.39
CA GLU A 307 -10.79 16.66 18.58
C GLU A 307 -10.63 15.16 18.83
N ALA A 308 -9.59 14.78 19.58
CA ALA A 308 -9.41 13.42 20.06
C ALA A 308 -8.87 13.41 21.50
N VAL A 309 -9.50 12.62 22.36
CA VAL A 309 -9.15 12.50 23.78
C VAL A 309 -9.25 11.05 24.25
N PHE A 310 -8.49 10.70 25.28
CA PHE A 310 -8.81 9.53 26.08
C PHE A 310 -9.69 9.90 27.25
N PHE A 311 -10.72 9.10 27.48
CA PHE A 311 -11.55 9.11 28.67
C PHE A 311 -11.25 7.86 29.49
N LEU A 312 -10.68 8.06 30.68
CA LEU A 312 -10.24 7.00 31.59
C LEU A 312 -11.16 6.98 32.81
N ASN A 313 -11.41 5.77 33.34
CA ASN A 313 -12.36 5.54 34.42
C ASN A 313 -11.71 4.73 35.56
N GLY A 314 -12.15 4.98 36.80
CA GLY A 314 -11.76 4.20 37.98
C GLY A 314 -10.24 4.19 38.21
N SER A 315 -9.67 3.02 38.49
CA SER A 315 -8.24 2.89 38.83
C SER A 315 -7.27 3.47 37.78
N LEU A 316 -7.62 3.48 36.49
CA LEU A 316 -6.80 4.10 35.44
C LEU A 316 -6.83 5.62 35.53
N ALA A 317 -8.00 6.20 35.80
CA ALA A 317 -8.15 7.63 36.02
C ALA A 317 -7.37 8.09 37.26
N GLU A 318 -7.54 7.40 38.39
CA GLU A 318 -6.84 7.69 39.65
C GLU A 318 -5.31 7.64 39.46
N ALA A 319 -4.80 6.62 38.77
CA ALA A 319 -3.39 6.52 38.46
C ALA A 319 -2.90 7.68 37.57
N GLY A 320 -3.69 8.08 36.58
CA GLY A 320 -3.40 9.22 35.71
C GLY A 320 -3.37 10.55 36.46
N ILE A 321 -4.40 10.84 37.26
CA ILE A 321 -4.53 12.03 38.10
C ILE A 321 -3.31 12.16 39.02
N LYS A 322 -2.97 11.08 39.72
CA LYS A 322 -1.78 11.02 40.59
C LYS A 322 -0.48 11.21 39.80
N SER A 323 -0.37 10.61 38.62
CA SER A 323 0.83 10.72 37.78
C SER A 323 1.06 12.12 37.23
N LEU A 324 -0.01 12.88 37.00
CA LEU A 324 0.03 14.26 36.53
C LEU A 324 0.20 15.28 37.66
N GLY A 325 0.10 14.85 38.92
CA GLY A 325 0.20 15.73 40.08
C GLY A 325 -1.03 16.61 40.30
N LEU A 326 -2.17 16.32 39.66
CA LEU A 326 -3.35 17.19 39.70
C LEU A 326 -3.89 17.42 41.12
N GLY A 327 -3.71 16.47 42.04
CA GLY A 327 -4.12 16.65 43.44
C GLY A 327 -3.38 17.77 44.18
N GLU A 328 -2.24 18.26 43.65
CA GLU A 328 -1.50 19.41 44.20
C GLU A 328 -2.05 20.75 43.68
N LEU A 329 -2.97 20.73 42.71
CA LEU A 329 -3.54 21.94 42.12
C LEU A 329 -4.34 22.77 43.15
N ALA A 330 -4.90 22.10 44.16
CA ALA A 330 -5.60 22.76 45.26
C ALA A 330 -4.70 23.63 46.15
N ASP A 331 -3.40 23.34 46.17
CA ASP A 331 -2.40 24.07 46.95
C ASP A 331 -1.76 25.24 46.16
N ALA A 332 -2.07 25.35 44.86
CA ALA A 332 -1.56 26.40 44.00
C ALA A 332 -2.13 27.78 44.36
N GLN A 333 -1.34 28.83 44.12
CA GLN A 333 -1.73 30.21 44.42
C GLN A 333 -2.90 30.65 43.53
N PRO A 334 -3.91 31.38 44.06
CA PRO A 334 -4.95 31.98 43.24
C PRO A 334 -4.39 32.96 42.19
N VAL A 335 -5.06 33.07 41.05
CA VAL A 335 -4.73 34.09 40.04
C VAL A 335 -5.48 35.37 40.36
N GLU A 336 -4.75 36.45 40.65
CA GLU A 336 -5.33 37.76 40.98
C GLU A 336 -5.80 38.52 39.74
N ALA A 337 -5.09 38.40 38.63
CA ALA A 337 -5.42 39.05 37.36
C ALA A 337 -4.92 38.22 36.17
N ILE A 338 -5.67 38.28 35.08
CA ILE A 338 -5.26 37.75 33.77
C ILE A 338 -5.02 38.97 32.89
N ALA A 339 -3.88 39.00 32.20
CA ALA A 339 -3.61 40.09 31.26
C ALA A 339 -4.68 40.11 30.16
N GLU A 340 -5.16 41.31 29.78
CA GLU A 340 -5.93 41.45 28.54
C GLU A 340 -5.00 41.09 27.39
N GLN A 341 -5.13 39.86 26.91
CA GLN A 341 -4.53 39.47 25.65
C GLN A 341 -5.44 40.05 24.56
N SER A 342 -4.90 40.96 23.75
CA SER A 342 -5.41 41.12 22.40
C SER A 342 -5.41 39.72 21.81
N GLU A 343 -6.57 39.23 21.35
CA GLU A 343 -6.57 38.02 20.53
C GLU A 343 -5.42 38.19 19.54
N PRO A 344 -4.47 37.24 19.43
CA PRO A 344 -3.58 37.29 18.30
C PRO A 344 -4.54 37.40 17.13
N GLU A 345 -4.50 38.54 16.43
CA GLU A 345 -5.16 38.64 15.16
C GLU A 345 -4.64 37.41 14.43
N PHE A 346 -5.48 36.37 14.32
CA PHE A 346 -5.44 35.57 13.13
C PHE A 346 -5.66 36.64 12.09
N VAL A 347 -4.54 37.14 11.57
CA VAL A 347 -4.57 37.85 10.33
C VAL A 347 -5.11 36.75 9.45
N GLU A 348 -6.42 36.78 9.22
CA GLU A 348 -7.00 36.46 7.94
C GLU A 348 -6.20 37.33 6.96
N GLN A 349 -4.95 36.96 6.70
CA GLN A 349 -4.34 37.30 5.45
C GLN A 349 -5.23 36.56 4.49
N GLY A 350 -6.23 37.29 3.99
CA GLY A 350 -7.16 36.92 2.94
C GLY A 350 -6.46 36.63 1.63
N THR A 351 -5.26 36.04 1.69
CA THR A 351 -4.71 35.21 0.64
C THR A 351 -5.63 34.00 0.50
N SER A 352 -6.56 34.12 -0.44
CA SER A 352 -7.43 33.07 -0.97
C SER A 352 -6.64 31.98 -1.70
N ILE A 353 -5.53 31.52 -1.11
CA ILE A 353 -4.65 30.55 -1.73
C ILE A 353 -5.29 29.18 -1.57
N GLN A 354 -5.63 28.56 -2.69
CA GLN A 354 -6.22 27.23 -2.70
C GLN A 354 -5.13 26.17 -2.61
N ILE A 355 -5.35 25.13 -1.81
CA ILE A 355 -4.48 23.95 -1.77
C ILE A 355 -5.12 22.85 -2.61
N PHE A 356 -4.37 22.34 -3.58
CA PHE A 356 -4.76 21.17 -4.36
C PHE A 356 -3.87 19.99 -4.01
N VAL A 357 -4.46 18.82 -3.78
CA VAL A 357 -3.73 17.54 -3.77
C VAL A 357 -4.13 16.78 -5.02
N LEU A 358 -3.17 16.53 -5.91
CA LEU A 358 -3.44 15.90 -7.20
C LEU A 358 -2.58 14.65 -7.39
N SER A 359 -3.20 13.56 -7.85
CA SER A 359 -2.49 12.32 -8.16
C SER A 359 -1.77 12.43 -9.50
N VAL A 360 -0.48 12.08 -9.52
CA VAL A 360 0.30 11.94 -10.74
C VAL A 360 0.06 10.53 -11.29
N ALA A 361 -0.83 10.42 -12.28
CA ALA A 361 -1.10 9.17 -12.98
C ALA A 361 0.01 8.80 -13.98
N ASP A 362 -0.12 7.67 -14.67
CA ASP A 362 0.77 7.30 -15.79
C ASP A 362 0.61 8.23 -17.02
N SER A 363 -0.34 9.17 -16.98
CA SER A 363 -0.47 10.19 -18.01
C SER A 363 0.78 11.07 -18.09
N GLU A 364 1.10 11.54 -19.30
CA GLU A 364 2.23 12.45 -19.52
C GLU A 364 2.02 13.85 -18.92
N TRP A 365 0.81 14.16 -18.43
CA TRP A 365 0.42 15.49 -18.00
C TRP A 365 -0.30 15.46 -16.64
N LEU A 366 0.02 16.43 -15.78
CA LEU A 366 -0.77 16.83 -14.63
C LEU A 366 -1.73 17.94 -15.07
N THR A 367 -3.02 17.79 -14.72
CA THR A 367 -4.06 18.76 -15.08
C THR A 367 -4.57 19.45 -13.82
N ILE A 368 -4.46 20.78 -13.78
CA ILE A 368 -4.93 21.62 -12.68
C ILE A 368 -6.11 22.45 -13.21
N PRO A 369 -7.27 22.44 -12.53
CA PRO A 369 -8.43 23.21 -12.98
C PRO A 369 -8.15 24.72 -12.88
N LEU A 370 -8.58 25.48 -13.88
CA LEU A 370 -8.52 26.95 -13.90
C LEU A 370 -9.93 27.53 -13.92
N GLN A 371 -10.10 28.73 -13.36
CA GLN A 371 -11.37 29.46 -13.51
C GLN A 371 -11.48 30.05 -14.93
N PRO A 372 -12.68 30.08 -15.54
CA PRO A 372 -12.89 30.71 -16.84
C PRO A 372 -12.51 32.19 -16.84
N GLY A 373 -11.78 32.64 -17.87
CA GLY A 373 -11.39 34.06 -18.03
C GLY A 373 -10.05 34.45 -17.41
N THR A 374 -9.24 33.49 -16.96
CA THR A 374 -7.90 33.73 -16.40
C THR A 374 -6.91 34.16 -17.50
N CYS A 375 -6.27 35.33 -17.36
CA CYS A 375 -5.46 35.94 -18.43
C CYS A 375 -3.96 35.59 -18.37
N LYS A 376 -3.33 35.62 -17.19
CA LYS A 376 -1.90 35.30 -17.02
C LYS A 376 -1.72 34.23 -15.95
N VAL A 377 -1.18 33.08 -16.33
CA VAL A 377 -0.88 31.96 -15.44
C VAL A 377 0.61 31.63 -15.52
N SER A 378 1.26 31.47 -14.37
CA SER A 378 2.61 30.91 -14.29
C SER A 378 2.69 29.90 -13.16
N ALA A 379 3.66 28.98 -13.24
CA ALA A 379 3.90 27.99 -12.21
C ALA A 379 5.38 27.93 -11.87
N TYR A 380 5.72 27.72 -10.60
CA TYR A 380 7.11 27.64 -10.17
C TYR A 380 7.30 26.75 -8.94
N TYR A 381 8.53 26.30 -8.74
CA TYR A 381 8.99 25.72 -7.49
C TYR A 381 9.79 26.76 -6.70
N SER A 382 9.48 26.91 -5.41
CA SER A 382 10.26 27.75 -4.50
C SER A 382 11.60 27.09 -4.22
N GLY A 383 12.71 27.77 -4.53
CA GLY A 383 14.08 27.36 -4.25
C GLY A 383 14.65 28.03 -3.00
N SER A 384 15.91 27.72 -2.68
CA SER A 384 16.66 28.37 -1.60
C SER A 384 16.68 29.89 -1.78
N MET A 385 16.50 30.64 -0.69
CA MET A 385 16.49 32.11 -0.67
C MET A 385 15.39 32.76 -1.54
N ALA A 386 14.21 32.13 -1.63
CA ALA A 386 13.05 32.63 -2.37
C ALA A 386 13.24 32.77 -3.89
N VAL A 387 14.19 32.03 -4.47
CA VAL A 387 14.34 31.96 -5.93
C VAL A 387 13.17 31.17 -6.52
N LYS A 388 12.41 31.78 -7.45
CA LYS A 388 11.33 31.11 -8.17
C LYS A 388 11.86 30.37 -9.39
N ASN A 389 11.86 29.04 -9.34
CA ASN A 389 12.21 28.20 -10.49
C ASN A 389 10.97 27.99 -11.35
N GLN A 390 10.84 28.76 -12.44
CA GLN A 390 9.70 28.69 -13.35
C GLN A 390 9.56 27.32 -14.00
N VAL A 391 8.32 26.92 -14.23
CA VAL A 391 7.92 25.64 -14.83
C VAL A 391 7.11 25.93 -16.08
N ASP A 392 7.43 25.24 -17.17
CA ASP A 392 6.68 25.37 -18.41
C ASP A 392 5.27 24.78 -18.24
N VAL A 393 4.27 25.61 -18.57
CA VAL A 393 2.85 25.26 -18.44
C VAL A 393 2.10 25.53 -19.74
N THR A 394 1.13 24.68 -20.06
CA THR A 394 0.26 24.83 -21.23
C THR A 394 -1.18 24.98 -20.79
N ILE A 395 -1.86 26.02 -21.27
CA ILE A 395 -3.30 26.21 -21.00
C ILE A 395 -4.10 25.51 -22.10
N THR A 396 -5.06 24.66 -21.72
CA THR A 396 -5.97 23.99 -22.66
C THR A 396 -7.39 24.11 -22.16
N GLY A 397 -8.17 25.03 -22.74
CA GLY A 397 -9.51 25.35 -22.23
C GLY A 397 -9.43 25.89 -20.80
N ASP A 398 -10.23 25.32 -19.89
CA ASP A 398 -10.30 25.72 -18.49
C ASP A 398 -9.33 24.92 -17.58
N ALA A 399 -8.20 24.50 -18.13
CA ALA A 399 -7.22 23.72 -17.37
C ALA A 399 -5.77 24.09 -17.71
N LEU A 400 -4.94 24.14 -16.66
CA LEU A 400 -3.49 24.25 -16.75
C LEU A 400 -2.89 22.85 -16.80
N LYS A 401 -2.04 22.59 -17.80
CA LYS A 401 -1.33 21.33 -17.97
C LYS A 401 0.16 21.51 -17.74
N VAL A 402 0.71 20.64 -16.91
CA VAL A 402 2.15 20.57 -16.62
C VAL A 402 2.66 19.21 -17.07
N ALA A 403 3.70 19.18 -17.91
CA ALA A 403 4.27 17.93 -18.38
C ALA A 403 4.92 17.19 -17.20
N LYS A 404 4.78 15.86 -17.16
CA LYS A 404 5.34 15.01 -16.10
C LYS A 404 6.85 15.18 -15.93
N VAL A 405 7.58 15.43 -17.03
CA VAL A 405 9.02 15.69 -17.03
C VAL A 405 9.44 16.95 -16.26
N HIS A 406 8.51 17.89 -16.03
CA HIS A 406 8.76 19.11 -15.28
C HIS A 406 8.30 19.03 -13.82
N LEU A 407 7.62 17.94 -13.43
CA LEU A 407 7.19 17.74 -12.05
C LEU A 407 8.35 17.27 -11.19
N ARG A 408 8.58 17.97 -10.08
CA ARG A 408 9.54 17.57 -9.05
C ARG A 408 8.85 16.77 -7.97
N SER A 409 9.35 15.56 -7.74
CA SER A 409 8.82 14.64 -6.72
C SER A 409 8.96 15.24 -5.32
N GLY A 410 7.88 15.19 -4.54
CA GLY A 410 7.88 15.62 -3.14
C GLY A 410 7.78 17.14 -2.89
N MET A 411 7.93 17.95 -3.94
CA MET A 411 7.92 19.41 -3.83
C MET A 411 6.53 20.01 -4.17
N ALA A 412 6.17 21.10 -3.50
CA ALA A 412 4.95 21.86 -3.77
C ALA A 412 5.12 22.79 -4.99
N LEU A 413 4.23 22.66 -5.98
CA LEU A 413 4.17 23.53 -7.15
C LEU A 413 3.29 24.75 -6.83
N HIS A 414 3.82 25.95 -7.02
CA HIS A 414 3.12 27.20 -6.76
C HIS A 414 2.53 27.74 -8.06
N ILE A 415 1.27 28.17 -8.03
CA ILE A 415 0.54 28.71 -9.17
C ILE A 415 0.25 30.18 -8.94
N GLU A 416 0.73 31.01 -9.86
CA GLU A 416 0.50 32.45 -9.87
C GLU A 416 -0.51 32.82 -10.95
N LEU A 417 -1.56 33.56 -10.53
CA LEU A 417 -2.54 34.19 -11.40
C LEU A 417 -2.32 35.70 -11.33
N ASP A 418 -2.11 36.34 -12.49
CA ASP A 418 -1.86 37.78 -12.59
C ASP A 418 -0.76 38.28 -11.61
N ASP A 419 0.34 37.50 -11.52
CA ASP A 419 1.50 37.72 -10.65
C ASP A 419 1.22 37.65 -9.13
N GLN A 420 0.07 37.10 -8.73
CA GLN A 420 -0.28 36.81 -7.34
C GLN A 420 -0.40 35.31 -7.09
N LEU A 421 0.14 34.83 -5.96
CA LEU A 421 0.04 33.43 -5.58
C LEU A 421 -1.44 33.10 -5.32
N ALA A 422 -1.98 32.20 -6.14
CA ALA A 422 -3.40 31.83 -6.11
C ALA A 422 -3.63 30.41 -5.63
N ALA A 423 -2.68 29.50 -5.88
CA ALA A 423 -2.79 28.13 -5.43
C ALA A 423 -1.43 27.46 -5.18
N ILE A 424 -1.46 26.43 -4.33
CA ILE A 424 -0.33 25.52 -4.09
C ILE A 424 -0.80 24.11 -4.40
N VAL A 425 -0.07 23.42 -5.26
CA VAL A 425 -0.38 22.07 -5.73
C VAL A 425 0.62 21.08 -5.13
N LEU A 426 0.12 20.18 -4.29
CA LEU A 426 0.83 19.02 -3.78
C LEU A 426 0.58 17.84 -4.72
N THR A 427 1.66 17.23 -5.21
CA THR A 427 1.58 16.10 -6.14
C THR A 427 1.73 14.78 -5.39
N HIS A 428 0.81 13.84 -5.63
CA HIS A 428 0.81 12.51 -5.03
C HIS A 428 1.26 11.46 -6.05
N HIS A 429 2.44 10.87 -5.84
CA HIS A 429 3.04 9.86 -6.70
C HIS A 429 2.55 8.47 -6.29
N THR A 430 1.34 8.12 -6.73
CA THR A 430 0.61 6.93 -6.28
C THR A 430 1.45 5.66 -6.25
N LYS A 431 2.16 5.35 -7.35
CA LYS A 431 3.00 4.14 -7.44
C LYS A 431 4.16 4.13 -6.45
N VAL A 432 4.74 5.29 -6.13
CA VAL A 432 5.86 5.39 -5.18
C VAL A 432 5.36 5.18 -3.75
N ILE A 433 4.26 5.85 -3.39
CA ILE A 433 3.63 5.70 -2.07
C ILE A 433 3.06 4.28 -1.88
N GLU A 434 2.56 3.66 -2.94
CA GLU A 434 2.17 2.25 -2.93
C GLU A 434 3.31 1.31 -2.57
N GLN A 435 4.49 1.56 -3.12
CA GLN A 435 5.68 0.76 -2.79
C GLN A 435 6.10 0.93 -1.33
N GLN A 436 5.81 2.08 -0.73
CA GLN A 436 6.04 2.31 0.70
C GLN A 436 5.03 1.60 1.60
N ALA A 437 3.87 1.21 1.06
CA ALA A 437 2.85 0.41 1.75
C ALA A 437 3.05 -1.11 1.61
N MET A 438 4.19 -1.56 1.05
CA MET A 438 4.55 -2.98 0.96
C MET A 438 4.93 -3.53 2.33
N THR A 439 4.52 -4.76 2.63
CA THR A 439 4.94 -5.45 3.87
C THR A 439 6.45 -5.65 3.89
N GLY A 440 7.04 -5.76 5.08
CA GLY A 440 8.48 -6.03 5.20
C GLY A 440 8.93 -7.34 4.51
N HIS A 441 7.99 -8.27 4.24
CA HIS A 441 8.27 -9.45 3.42
C HIS A 441 8.33 -9.13 1.93
N GLN A 442 7.32 -8.43 1.41
CA GLN A 442 7.24 -8.01 0.01
C GLN A 442 8.41 -7.10 -0.37
N GLN A 443 8.84 -6.22 0.54
CA GLN A 443 9.97 -5.35 0.32
C GLN A 443 11.29 -6.14 0.20
N ARG A 444 11.54 -7.11 1.09
CA ARG A 444 12.72 -7.98 1.01
C ARG A 444 12.76 -8.77 -0.29
N LEU A 445 11.61 -9.23 -0.76
CA LEU A 445 11.51 -9.87 -2.07
C LEU A 445 11.88 -8.91 -3.20
N LYS A 446 11.34 -7.69 -3.19
CA LYS A 446 11.65 -6.67 -4.21
C LYS A 446 13.14 -6.31 -4.20
N MET A 447 13.74 -6.12 -3.03
CA MET A 447 15.19 -5.89 -2.88
C MET A 447 16.01 -7.07 -3.41
N ALA A 448 15.62 -8.30 -3.07
CA ALA A 448 16.28 -9.50 -3.58
C ALA A 448 16.17 -9.61 -5.11
N LEU A 449 15.01 -9.29 -5.70
CA LEU A 449 14.82 -9.27 -7.15
C LEU A 449 15.62 -8.14 -7.82
N GLY A 450 15.65 -6.94 -7.23
CA GLY A 450 16.46 -5.82 -7.73
C GLY A 450 17.97 -6.10 -7.65
N SER A 451 18.42 -6.82 -6.64
CA SER A 451 19.83 -7.24 -6.54
C SER A 451 20.25 -8.21 -7.66
N LEU A 452 19.31 -8.89 -8.33
CA LEU A 452 19.61 -9.71 -9.50
C LEU A 452 20.02 -8.87 -10.72
N GLU A 453 19.88 -7.55 -10.68
CA GLU A 453 20.32 -6.64 -11.74
C GLU A 453 21.65 -5.97 -11.40
N THR A 454 22.23 -6.24 -10.22
CA THR A 454 23.50 -5.69 -9.76
C THR A 454 24.65 -6.72 -9.86
N GLU A 455 25.87 -6.26 -9.63
CA GLU A 455 27.08 -7.10 -9.65
C GLU A 455 27.15 -8.10 -8.48
N ASN A 456 26.37 -7.89 -7.40
CA ASN A 456 26.35 -8.72 -6.20
C ASN A 456 24.90 -9.11 -5.81
N PRO A 457 24.38 -10.23 -6.34
CA PRO A 457 22.98 -10.62 -6.15
C PRO A 457 22.77 -11.38 -4.83
N ASP A 458 21.71 -11.04 -4.09
CA ASP A 458 21.31 -11.77 -2.88
C ASP A 458 20.34 -12.92 -3.22
N ILE A 459 20.88 -13.95 -3.87
CA ILE A 459 20.14 -15.15 -4.26
C ILE A 459 19.59 -15.90 -3.04
N THR A 460 20.29 -15.83 -1.91
CA THR A 460 19.87 -16.49 -0.66
C THR A 460 18.61 -15.83 -0.09
N LEU A 461 18.58 -14.50 -0.02
CA LEU A 461 17.41 -13.74 0.39
C LEU A 461 16.22 -13.97 -0.55
N LEU A 462 16.46 -14.04 -1.87
CA LEU A 462 15.43 -14.33 -2.87
C LEU A 462 14.71 -15.65 -2.56
N PHE A 463 15.47 -16.75 -2.45
CA PHE A 463 14.87 -18.06 -2.18
C PHE A 463 14.24 -18.16 -0.79
N ASN A 464 14.82 -17.49 0.21
CA ASN A 464 14.21 -17.40 1.54
C ASN A 464 12.87 -16.64 1.51
N CYS A 465 12.73 -15.64 0.64
CA CYS A 465 11.48 -14.92 0.46
C CYS A 465 10.45 -15.80 -0.25
N ILE A 466 10.82 -16.39 -1.38
CA ILE A 466 9.94 -17.27 -2.17
C ILE A 466 9.47 -18.47 -1.32
N ASP A 467 10.36 -19.09 -0.54
CA ASP A 467 10.00 -20.22 0.33
C ASP A 467 8.94 -19.85 1.37
N LYS A 468 9.08 -18.69 2.02
CA LYS A 468 8.10 -18.21 3.00
C LYS A 468 6.75 -17.91 2.36
N MET A 469 6.74 -17.31 1.17
CA MET A 469 5.50 -17.07 0.42
C MET A 469 4.77 -18.38 0.11
N MET A 470 5.50 -19.37 -0.41
CA MET A 470 4.94 -20.68 -0.76
C MET A 470 4.47 -21.46 0.47
N GLN A 471 5.00 -21.19 1.66
CA GLN A 471 4.55 -21.77 2.93
C GLN A 471 3.33 -21.06 3.54
N MET A 472 3.23 -19.73 3.38
CA MET A 472 2.12 -18.92 3.92
C MET A 472 0.80 -19.13 3.17
N SER A 473 0.84 -19.49 1.89
CA SER A 473 -0.37 -19.84 1.12
C SER A 473 -1.13 -21.07 1.66
N GLY A 474 -0.52 -21.86 2.55
CA GLY A 474 -1.13 -23.03 3.20
C GLY A 474 -1.87 -22.76 4.52
N SER A 475 -1.79 -21.55 5.10
CA SER A 475 -2.53 -21.24 6.34
C SER A 475 -3.91 -20.66 6.01
N ARG A 476 -4.94 -21.49 6.21
CA ARG A 476 -6.38 -21.21 6.08
C ARG A 476 -6.78 -19.73 6.23
N SER A 477 -7.27 -19.14 5.15
CA SER A 477 -8.26 -18.06 5.19
C SER A 477 -9.59 -18.62 5.72
N PRO A 478 -10.35 -17.91 6.59
CA PRO A 478 -11.67 -18.36 7.01
C PRO A 478 -12.60 -18.42 5.80
N GLY A 479 -13.19 -19.59 5.56
CA GLY A 479 -13.97 -19.87 4.36
C GLY A 479 -15.21 -18.98 4.22
N SER A 480 -15.38 -18.35 3.06
CA SER A 480 -16.65 -17.84 2.59
C SER A 480 -17.54 -19.02 2.18
N GLY A 481 -18.40 -19.47 3.09
CA GLY A 481 -19.42 -20.47 2.79
C GLY A 481 -20.48 -19.92 1.86
N LEU A 482 -20.50 -20.37 0.60
CA LEU A 482 -21.61 -20.16 -0.33
C LEU A 482 -22.76 -21.10 0.07
N SER A 483 -23.72 -20.55 0.82
CA SER A 483 -25.04 -21.16 1.03
C SER A 483 -25.81 -21.19 -0.30
N LYS A 484 -26.22 -22.38 -0.74
CA LYS A 484 -27.14 -22.59 -1.87
C LYS A 484 -28.54 -22.13 -1.46
N VAL A 485 -29.07 -21.09 -2.09
CA VAL A 485 -30.51 -20.78 -2.05
C VAL A 485 -31.15 -21.20 -3.37
N LYS A 486 -32.13 -22.10 -3.26
CA LYS A 486 -33.03 -22.55 -4.35
C LYS A 486 -34.03 -21.44 -4.67
N ALA A 487 -34.26 -21.21 -5.96
CA ALA A 487 -35.30 -20.35 -6.48
C ALA A 487 -36.67 -21.04 -6.49
N SER A 488 -37.73 -20.28 -6.17
CA SER A 488 -39.10 -20.34 -6.71
C SER A 488 -39.89 -19.07 -6.30
N PRO A 489 -40.96 -18.68 -7.01
CA PRO A 489 -41.33 -17.27 -7.23
C PRO A 489 -42.65 -16.79 -6.57
N GLU A 490 -42.89 -15.47 -6.70
CA GLU A 490 -44.15 -14.70 -6.62
C GLU A 490 -44.50 -13.88 -5.35
N ALA A 491 -44.37 -12.55 -5.53
CA ALA A 491 -45.41 -11.50 -5.45
C ALA A 491 -45.66 -10.69 -4.14
N ILE A 492 -45.74 -9.36 -4.38
CA ILE A 492 -46.46 -8.23 -3.72
C ILE A 492 -45.71 -7.37 -2.66
N ASP A 493 -45.49 -6.13 -3.11
CA ASP A 493 -45.41 -4.79 -2.48
C ASP A 493 -45.87 -4.62 -1.02
N ASP A 494 -45.09 -3.93 -0.17
CA ASP A 494 -45.32 -2.52 0.23
C ASP A 494 -44.39 -2.04 1.39
N SER A 495 -43.77 -0.87 1.19
CA SER A 495 -43.28 0.15 2.16
C SER A 495 -42.19 -0.10 3.25
N GLN A 496 -41.17 0.78 3.17
CA GLN A 496 -40.35 1.42 4.21
C GLN A 496 -39.44 0.58 5.15
N GLU A 497 -38.11 0.64 4.95
CA GLU A 497 -37.11 0.97 6.00
C GLU A 497 -35.64 0.93 5.51
N VAL A 498 -34.87 1.93 5.97
CA VAL A 498 -33.39 1.99 6.18
C VAL A 498 -32.48 1.73 4.96
N ASP A 499 -31.99 2.83 4.37
CA ASP A 499 -30.98 2.83 3.31
C ASP A 499 -29.58 2.51 3.89
N SER A 500 -29.28 1.23 4.01
CA SER A 500 -27.95 0.72 4.35
C SER A 500 -26.98 0.98 3.20
N LEU A 501 -25.86 1.62 3.53
CA LEU A 501 -24.67 1.81 2.68
C LEU A 501 -24.16 0.48 2.09
N ILE A 502 -24.74 0.06 0.97
CA ILE A 502 -24.15 -0.91 0.06
C ILE A 502 -23.58 -0.09 -1.10
N VAL A 503 -22.27 0.13 -1.04
CA VAL A 503 -21.48 0.66 -2.14
C VAL A 503 -21.76 -0.19 -3.37
N ASN A 504 -22.35 0.45 -4.38
CA ASN A 504 -22.62 -0.14 -5.69
C ASN A 504 -21.34 -0.76 -6.25
N ARG A 505 -21.38 -2.09 -6.41
CA ARG A 505 -20.30 -2.95 -6.89
C ARG A 505 -19.97 -2.72 -8.38
N ASP A 506 -20.67 -1.81 -9.03
CA ASP A 506 -20.59 -1.55 -10.48
C ASP A 506 -19.46 -0.55 -10.85
N THR A 507 -18.83 0.12 -9.88
CA THR A 507 -17.70 1.03 -10.15
C THR A 507 -16.33 0.34 -10.16
N LEU A 508 -16.22 -0.89 -9.63
CA LEU A 508 -15.04 -1.74 -9.77
C LEU A 508 -14.95 -2.39 -11.17
N ASP A 509 -16.10 -2.62 -11.81
CA ASP A 509 -16.15 -3.31 -13.12
C ASP A 509 -15.81 -2.38 -14.29
N GLN A 510 -15.93 -1.05 -14.15
CA GLN A 510 -15.69 -0.11 -15.25
C GLN A 510 -14.20 0.16 -15.52
N LYS A 511 -13.31 0.01 -14.53
CA LYS A 511 -11.84 0.04 -14.74
C LYS A 511 -11.23 -1.34 -15.03
N ALA A 512 -11.92 -2.42 -14.66
CA ALA A 512 -11.51 -3.79 -14.99
C ALA A 512 -11.77 -4.18 -16.46
N ASN A 513 -12.45 -3.34 -17.24
CA ASN A 513 -12.74 -3.64 -18.64
C ASN A 513 -11.57 -3.40 -19.61
N GLU A 514 -10.47 -2.76 -19.18
CA GLU A 514 -9.27 -2.57 -20.01
C GLU A 514 -8.08 -3.46 -19.59
N GLN A 515 -8.08 -4.02 -18.38
CA GLN A 515 -7.08 -4.96 -17.88
C GLN A 515 -7.81 -6.22 -17.37
N GLY A 516 -7.59 -7.35 -18.02
CA GLY A 516 -8.34 -8.59 -17.80
C GLY A 516 -8.35 -9.11 -16.35
N LEU A 517 -9.20 -10.09 -16.08
CA LEU A 517 -9.34 -10.70 -14.75
C LEU A 517 -7.99 -11.27 -14.28
N ARG A 518 -7.61 -11.09 -13.00
CA ARG A 518 -6.36 -11.65 -12.44
C ARG A 518 -6.60 -12.87 -11.56
N ALA A 519 -5.78 -13.90 -11.73
CA ALA A 519 -5.77 -15.09 -10.90
C ALA A 519 -4.98 -14.89 -9.60
N ALA A 520 -3.97 -14.02 -9.61
CA ALA A 520 -3.08 -13.81 -8.48
C ALA A 520 -3.74 -13.00 -7.35
N LYS A 521 -3.55 -13.44 -6.10
CA LYS A 521 -3.98 -12.71 -4.90
C LYS A 521 -2.85 -12.66 -3.87
N GLY A 522 -2.85 -11.62 -3.04
CA GLY A 522 -1.88 -11.46 -1.95
C GLY A 522 -0.43 -11.37 -2.45
N ASP A 523 0.49 -12.05 -1.77
CA ASP A 523 1.93 -11.94 -2.05
C ASP A 523 2.32 -12.45 -3.44
N ILE A 524 1.60 -13.43 -4.01
CA ILE A 524 1.87 -13.97 -5.35
C ILE A 524 1.62 -12.92 -6.44
N ALA A 525 0.57 -12.09 -6.28
CA ALA A 525 0.31 -10.99 -7.22
C ALA A 525 1.47 -9.99 -7.23
N LEU A 526 2.02 -9.69 -6.06
CA LEU A 526 3.14 -8.75 -5.91
C LEU A 526 4.45 -9.30 -6.44
N LEU A 527 4.72 -10.60 -6.27
CA LEU A 527 5.87 -11.24 -6.88
C LEU A 527 5.75 -11.23 -8.41
N LEU A 528 4.56 -11.48 -8.95
CA LEU A 528 4.31 -11.36 -10.39
C LEU A 528 4.49 -9.93 -10.87
N ASP A 529 3.96 -8.94 -10.14
CA ASP A 529 4.12 -7.53 -10.50
C ASP A 529 5.59 -7.09 -10.45
N ALA A 530 6.36 -7.58 -9.47
CA ALA A 530 7.79 -7.31 -9.39
C ALA A 530 8.57 -7.97 -10.54
N LEU A 531 8.26 -9.22 -10.89
CA LEU A 531 8.86 -9.89 -12.04
C LEU A 531 8.47 -9.21 -13.36
N ILE A 532 7.21 -8.80 -13.52
CA ILE A 532 6.74 -8.08 -14.71
C ILE A 532 7.41 -6.70 -14.79
N TYR A 533 7.55 -6.00 -13.67
CA TYR A 533 8.16 -4.67 -13.60
C TYR A 533 9.67 -4.70 -13.90
N SER A 534 10.42 -5.67 -13.36
CA SER A 534 11.84 -5.90 -13.71
C SER A 534 12.04 -6.19 -15.20
N LEU A 535 11.04 -6.78 -15.87
CA LEU A 535 11.05 -6.98 -17.33
C LEU A 535 10.72 -5.71 -18.14
N THR A 536 10.34 -4.61 -17.48
CA THR A 536 9.99 -3.32 -18.11
C THR A 536 10.96 -2.19 -17.77
N SER A 537 11.71 -2.29 -16.66
CA SER A 537 12.65 -1.26 -16.20
C SER A 537 14.04 -1.47 -16.81
N SER A 538 14.22 -1.08 -18.07
CA SER A 538 15.55 -0.98 -18.69
C SER A 538 16.33 0.29 -18.27
N GLN A 539 15.86 1.03 -17.26
CA GLN A 539 16.50 2.25 -16.76
C GLN A 539 16.95 2.05 -15.30
N VAL A 540 18.26 1.93 -15.14
CA VAL A 540 19.04 1.57 -13.94
C VAL A 540 18.99 2.65 -12.81
N GLY A 541 18.13 3.67 -12.91
CA GLY A 541 18.23 4.87 -12.06
C GLY A 541 17.09 5.12 -11.04
N ASP A 542 15.85 4.70 -11.33
CA ASP A 542 14.70 5.21 -10.55
C ASP A 542 14.38 4.40 -9.28
N SER A 543 14.88 3.16 -9.17
CA SER A 543 14.60 2.30 -8.01
C SER A 543 15.47 2.61 -6.79
N ALA A 544 16.72 3.05 -6.98
CA ALA A 544 17.66 3.38 -5.91
C ALA A 544 17.36 4.76 -5.29
N ALA A 545 16.99 5.75 -6.12
CA ALA A 545 16.64 7.10 -5.68
C ALA A 545 15.40 7.13 -4.75
N ALA A 546 14.47 6.19 -4.91
CA ALA A 546 13.26 6.08 -4.08
C ALA A 546 13.53 5.72 -2.61
N PHE A 547 14.74 5.23 -2.30
CA PHE A 547 15.12 4.78 -0.94
C PHE A 547 16.25 5.58 -0.30
N GLY A 548 16.71 6.67 -0.95
CA GLY A 548 17.85 7.44 -0.46
C GLY A 548 19.17 6.66 -0.47
N GLU A 549 19.22 5.62 -1.31
CA GLU A 549 20.39 4.78 -1.53
C GLU A 549 21.06 5.22 -2.84
N ASP A 550 22.39 5.31 -2.84
CA ASP A 550 23.13 5.53 -4.09
C ASP A 550 23.03 4.30 -5.03
N ALA A 551 23.62 4.38 -6.23
CA ALA A 551 23.64 3.25 -7.17
C ALA A 551 24.34 1.98 -6.61
N SER A 552 24.91 2.06 -5.41
CA SER A 552 25.57 0.97 -4.67
C SER A 552 24.78 0.52 -3.43
N GLY A 553 23.58 1.04 -3.18
CA GLY A 553 22.74 0.62 -2.05
C GLY A 553 23.10 1.27 -0.70
N ARG A 554 23.95 2.31 -0.68
CA ARG A 554 24.46 2.94 0.56
C ARG A 554 23.57 4.10 0.99
N ASN A 555 23.25 4.18 2.27
CA ASN A 555 22.45 5.29 2.82
C ASN A 555 23.36 6.46 3.27
N GLU A 556 22.80 7.65 3.49
CA GLU A 556 23.53 8.84 3.95
C GLU A 556 24.30 8.67 5.29
N GLU A 557 23.92 7.72 6.15
CA GLU A 557 24.64 7.45 7.40
C GLU A 557 25.92 6.64 7.15
N ASP A 558 25.92 5.76 6.14
CA ASP A 558 27.13 5.05 5.67
C ASP A 558 28.14 6.02 5.00
N LEU A 559 27.67 7.20 4.57
CA LEU A 559 28.48 8.28 4.00
C LEU A 559 29.00 9.28 5.05
N ARG A 560 28.46 9.29 6.28
CA ARG A 560 28.91 10.18 7.35
C ARG A 560 30.08 9.57 8.12
N GLY A 561 31.28 9.81 7.61
CA GLY A 561 32.54 9.37 8.22
C GLY A 561 33.58 8.90 7.21
N SER A 562 33.24 8.80 5.93
CA SER A 562 34.21 8.61 4.85
C SER A 562 34.82 9.95 4.48
N ASP A 563 35.92 10.31 5.14
CA ASP A 563 36.86 11.33 4.66
C ASP A 563 37.71 10.65 3.58
N ASP A 564 37.25 10.61 2.33
CA ASP A 564 38.09 10.23 1.20
C ASP A 564 37.71 11.11 -0.01
N GLU A 565 38.36 12.28 -0.09
CA GLU A 565 38.70 12.88 -1.40
C GLU A 565 39.84 12.02 -1.99
N GLU A 566 39.51 10.91 -2.62
CA GLU A 566 40.45 10.18 -3.47
C GLU A 566 40.05 10.29 -4.95
N PRO A 567 41.02 10.42 -5.88
CA PRO A 567 40.74 10.60 -7.30
C PRO A 567 40.03 9.37 -7.88
N GLU A 568 39.23 9.59 -8.92
CA GLU A 568 38.64 8.55 -9.75
C GLU A 568 39.73 7.71 -10.45
N GLU A 569 40.37 6.77 -9.76
CA GLU A 569 41.12 5.67 -10.38
C GLU A 569 41.34 4.55 -9.34
N GLU A 570 40.94 3.33 -9.71
CA GLU A 570 41.11 2.06 -8.98
C GLU A 570 40.16 1.77 -7.79
N ARG A 571 38.86 1.70 -8.07
CA ARG A 571 37.93 0.87 -7.27
C ARG A 571 38.30 -0.61 -7.45
N ILE A 572 38.97 -1.20 -6.46
CA ILE A 572 39.30 -2.63 -6.47
C ILE A 572 38.00 -3.44 -6.42
N HIS A 573 37.70 -4.11 -7.53
CA HIS A 573 36.66 -5.12 -7.66
C HIS A 573 36.97 -6.34 -6.78
N ASN A 574 36.05 -6.73 -5.91
CA ASN A 574 35.89 -8.14 -5.56
C ASN A 574 34.74 -8.70 -6.39
N ALA A 575 35.01 -9.00 -7.66
CA ALA A 575 34.23 -10.02 -8.35
C ALA A 575 34.31 -11.30 -7.50
N LEU A 576 33.18 -11.95 -7.22
CA LEU A 576 33.13 -13.24 -6.52
C LEU A 576 34.26 -14.15 -7.03
N SER A 577 34.97 -14.83 -6.12
CA SER A 577 35.97 -15.80 -6.56
C SER A 577 35.30 -16.87 -7.43
N ASP A 578 36.01 -17.42 -8.41
CA ASP A 578 35.45 -18.44 -9.32
C ASP A 578 34.81 -19.61 -8.55
N GLN A 579 35.35 -19.95 -7.37
CA GLN A 579 34.80 -20.98 -6.47
C GLN A 579 33.48 -20.57 -5.81
N GLU A 580 33.37 -19.33 -5.32
CA GLU A 580 32.12 -18.82 -4.71
C GLU A 580 31.00 -18.70 -5.76
N ALA A 581 31.35 -18.31 -6.99
CA ALA A 581 30.40 -18.27 -8.10
C ALA A 581 29.87 -19.67 -8.46
N GLU A 582 30.74 -20.69 -8.50
CA GLU A 582 30.34 -22.09 -8.73
C GLU A 582 29.43 -22.64 -7.61
N GLU A 583 29.76 -22.37 -6.34
CA GLU A 583 28.93 -22.76 -5.19
C GLU A 583 27.54 -22.11 -5.25
N LEU A 584 27.47 -20.84 -5.65
CA LEU A 584 26.21 -20.11 -5.78
C LEU A 584 25.37 -20.61 -6.97
N VAL A 585 26.00 -20.99 -8.09
CA VAL A 585 25.33 -21.65 -9.23
C VAL A 585 24.70 -22.98 -8.77
N ASP A 586 25.46 -23.80 -8.05
CA ASP A 586 24.98 -25.08 -7.53
C ASP A 586 23.84 -24.92 -6.55
N TYR A 587 23.94 -23.94 -5.64
CA TYR A 587 22.86 -23.59 -4.73
C TYR A 587 21.61 -23.17 -5.50
N THR A 588 21.75 -22.28 -6.49
CA THR A 588 20.64 -21.79 -7.32
C THR A 588 19.93 -22.94 -8.04
N ARG A 589 20.68 -23.84 -8.68
CA ARG A 589 20.14 -25.04 -9.37
C ARG A 589 19.36 -25.95 -8.42
N ARG A 590 19.91 -26.24 -7.24
CA ARG A 590 19.23 -27.07 -6.23
C ARG A 590 17.92 -26.41 -5.82
N ARG A 591 17.92 -25.10 -5.58
CA ARG A 591 16.73 -24.35 -5.14
C ARG A 591 15.66 -24.24 -6.25
N THR A 592 16.04 -23.97 -7.51
CA THR A 592 15.08 -23.97 -8.63
C THR A 592 14.45 -25.34 -8.84
N ASN A 593 15.23 -26.43 -8.75
CA ASN A 593 14.70 -27.79 -8.83
C ASN A 593 13.70 -28.08 -7.71
N LEU A 594 14.00 -27.64 -6.48
CA LEU A 594 13.08 -27.78 -5.35
C LEU A 594 11.79 -26.96 -5.54
N LEU A 595 11.86 -25.73 -6.10
CA LEU A 595 10.67 -24.93 -6.37
C LEU A 595 9.75 -25.59 -7.39
N VAL A 596 10.31 -26.04 -8.53
CA VAL A 596 9.55 -26.74 -9.57
C VAL A 596 8.96 -28.05 -9.03
N LYS A 597 9.72 -28.80 -8.22
CA LYS A 597 9.22 -30.02 -7.57
C LYS A 597 8.09 -29.74 -6.59
N ARG A 598 8.21 -28.71 -5.74
CA ARG A 598 7.14 -28.33 -4.79
C ARG A 598 5.87 -27.89 -5.51
N LEU A 599 5.99 -27.19 -6.63
CA LEU A 599 4.85 -26.84 -7.47
C LEU A 599 4.10 -28.10 -7.94
N ALA A 600 4.86 -29.12 -8.38
CA ALA A 600 4.31 -30.41 -8.82
C ALA A 600 3.68 -31.24 -7.69
N ASP A 601 4.25 -31.18 -6.49
CA ASP A 601 3.80 -31.96 -5.33
C ASP A 601 2.67 -31.28 -4.52
N ASN A 602 2.35 -30.01 -4.81
CA ASN A 602 1.37 -29.25 -4.03
C ASN A 602 -0.09 -29.59 -4.38
N ARG A 603 -0.71 -30.41 -3.52
CA ARG A 603 -2.10 -30.85 -3.63
C ARG A 603 -3.14 -29.74 -3.46
N ASP A 604 -2.80 -28.60 -2.86
CA ASP A 604 -3.72 -27.47 -2.73
C ASP A 604 -3.88 -26.72 -4.05
N TYR A 605 -2.83 -26.70 -4.87
CA TYR A 605 -2.86 -26.14 -6.21
C TYR A 605 -3.52 -27.07 -7.22
N ILE A 606 -3.37 -28.38 -7.06
CA ILE A 606 -3.92 -29.40 -7.95
C ILE A 606 -5.07 -30.13 -7.25
N LYS A 607 -6.31 -29.73 -7.54
CA LYS A 607 -7.52 -30.35 -6.98
C LYS A 607 -8.23 -31.17 -8.05
N ALA A 608 -8.50 -32.44 -7.75
CA ALA A 608 -9.14 -33.37 -8.68
C ALA A 608 -8.44 -33.50 -10.06
N GLY A 609 -7.13 -33.23 -10.12
CA GLY A 609 -6.35 -33.27 -11.36
C GLY A 609 -6.32 -31.96 -12.16
N GLU A 610 -7.05 -30.93 -11.72
CA GLU A 610 -7.09 -29.61 -12.35
C GLU A 610 -6.40 -28.56 -11.47
N LEU A 611 -5.73 -27.60 -12.12
CA LEU A 611 -5.03 -26.52 -11.44
C LEU A 611 -6.00 -25.42 -11.02
N SER A 612 -5.88 -24.95 -9.78
CA SER A 612 -6.62 -23.79 -9.27
C SER A 612 -6.08 -22.46 -9.83
N ALA A 613 -6.85 -21.38 -9.70
CA ALA A 613 -6.40 -20.02 -10.06
C ALA A 613 -5.12 -19.61 -9.29
N GLU A 614 -5.04 -19.94 -8.00
CA GLU A 614 -3.83 -19.70 -7.20
C GLU A 614 -2.63 -20.52 -7.71
N GLY A 615 -2.88 -21.76 -8.13
CA GLY A 615 -1.86 -22.60 -8.77
C GLY A 615 -1.36 -22.04 -10.11
N LEU A 616 -2.24 -21.42 -10.91
CA LEU A 616 -1.87 -20.75 -12.16
C LEU A 616 -0.92 -19.58 -11.90
N ALA A 617 -1.27 -18.71 -10.94
CA ALA A 617 -0.44 -17.59 -10.55
C ALA A 617 0.92 -18.03 -9.97
N ALA A 618 0.93 -19.07 -9.13
CA ALA A 618 2.15 -19.66 -8.58
C ALA A 618 3.04 -20.29 -9.68
N THR A 619 2.45 -20.92 -10.69
CA THR A 619 3.18 -21.51 -11.82
C THR A 619 3.89 -20.42 -12.62
N LEU A 620 3.17 -19.35 -12.98
CA LEU A 620 3.76 -18.21 -13.68
C LEU A 620 4.88 -17.55 -12.88
N ALA A 621 4.70 -17.41 -11.55
CA ALA A 621 5.70 -16.89 -10.64
C ALA A 621 7.00 -17.71 -10.65
N VAL A 622 6.90 -19.03 -10.47
CA VAL A 622 8.06 -19.94 -10.46
C VAL A 622 8.79 -19.93 -11.80
N VAL A 623 8.03 -19.96 -12.91
CA VAL A 623 8.60 -19.92 -14.27
C VAL A 623 9.27 -18.57 -14.54
N GLY A 624 8.69 -17.46 -14.08
CA GLY A 624 9.28 -16.12 -14.15
C GLY A 624 10.59 -15.99 -13.37
N VAL A 625 10.67 -16.57 -12.17
CA VAL A 625 11.93 -16.65 -11.40
C VAL A 625 12.97 -17.47 -12.14
N CYS A 626 12.60 -18.64 -12.69
CA CYS A 626 13.51 -19.47 -13.48
C CYS A 626 14.01 -18.71 -14.72
N ARG A 627 13.17 -17.90 -15.36
CA ARG A 627 13.55 -17.05 -16.50
C ARG A 627 14.61 -16.02 -16.14
N GLN A 628 14.41 -15.30 -15.02
CA GLN A 628 15.34 -14.27 -14.57
C GLN A 628 16.70 -14.88 -14.22
N LEU A 629 16.69 -15.95 -13.42
CA LEU A 629 17.92 -16.65 -13.03
C LEU A 629 18.63 -17.33 -14.20
N HIS A 630 17.90 -17.82 -15.21
CA HIS A 630 18.51 -18.41 -16.40
C HIS A 630 19.30 -17.38 -17.22
N ARG A 631 18.92 -16.09 -17.18
CA ARG A 631 19.64 -15.03 -17.88
C ARG A 631 20.88 -14.58 -17.11
N TYR A 632 20.87 -14.75 -15.80
CA TYR A 632 21.88 -14.22 -14.91
C TYR A 632 23.16 -15.06 -14.93
N LYS A 633 24.29 -14.40 -15.28
CA LYS A 633 25.64 -14.97 -15.24
C LYS A 633 26.39 -14.41 -14.03
N LEU A 634 26.78 -15.29 -13.13
CA LEU A 634 27.52 -14.99 -11.90
C LEU A 634 29.02 -14.76 -12.14
N SER A 635 29.56 -15.29 -13.25
CA SER A 635 30.96 -15.10 -13.64
C SER A 635 31.10 -15.02 -15.15
N THR A 636 32.09 -14.25 -15.62
CA THR A 636 32.48 -14.16 -17.04
C THR A 636 32.98 -15.49 -17.61
N LYS A 637 33.45 -16.40 -16.75
CA LYS A 637 33.90 -17.76 -17.11
C LYS A 637 32.79 -18.82 -17.01
N GLN A 638 31.59 -18.45 -16.55
CA GLN A 638 30.48 -19.38 -16.39
C GLN A 638 30.05 -19.96 -17.74
N LYS A 639 30.25 -21.27 -17.93
CA LYS A 639 29.85 -22.00 -19.14
C LYS A 639 28.41 -22.50 -19.09
N GLU A 640 27.92 -22.81 -17.90
CA GLU A 640 26.62 -23.45 -17.73
C GLU A 640 25.60 -22.54 -17.05
N SER A 641 24.32 -22.68 -17.35
CA SER A 641 23.26 -21.82 -16.80
C SER A 641 23.07 -21.97 -15.28
N SER A 642 22.71 -20.88 -14.62
CA SER A 642 22.36 -20.85 -13.18
C SER A 642 21.07 -21.62 -12.86
N VAL A 643 20.32 -22.01 -13.90
CA VAL A 643 19.16 -22.90 -13.80
C VAL A 643 19.46 -24.18 -14.58
N SER A 644 19.24 -25.34 -13.96
CA SER A 644 19.46 -26.64 -14.61
C SER A 644 18.44 -26.89 -15.72
N GLU A 645 18.88 -27.53 -16.81
CA GLU A 645 18.00 -27.96 -17.91
C GLU A 645 16.85 -28.86 -17.43
N GLU A 646 17.11 -29.71 -16.43
CA GLU A 646 16.10 -30.56 -15.79
C GLU A 646 14.96 -29.74 -15.15
N ALA A 647 15.28 -28.66 -14.43
CA ALA A 647 14.28 -27.75 -13.86
C ALA A 647 13.38 -27.14 -14.93
N LEU A 648 13.98 -26.69 -16.04
CA LEU A 648 13.25 -26.07 -17.16
C LEU A 648 12.35 -27.09 -17.86
N LYS A 649 12.85 -28.30 -18.13
CA LYS A 649 12.06 -29.40 -18.71
C LYS A 649 10.91 -29.80 -17.79
N ASN A 650 11.17 -29.94 -16.48
CA ASN A 650 10.13 -30.28 -15.51
C ASN A 650 9.05 -29.18 -15.43
N ALA A 651 9.44 -27.90 -15.43
CA ALA A 651 8.49 -26.78 -15.47
C ALA A 651 7.69 -26.76 -16.78
N PHE A 652 8.34 -27.00 -17.92
CA PHE A 652 7.71 -27.07 -19.23
C PHE A 652 6.63 -28.16 -19.26
N TYR A 653 6.98 -29.41 -18.96
CA TYR A 653 6.03 -30.51 -18.98
C TYR A 653 4.96 -30.40 -17.89
N PHE A 654 5.26 -29.80 -16.73
CA PHE A 654 4.26 -29.51 -15.70
C PHE A 654 3.14 -28.60 -16.22
N ILE A 655 3.48 -27.52 -16.92
CA ILE A 655 2.50 -26.58 -17.48
C ILE A 655 1.55 -27.31 -18.44
N PHE A 656 2.08 -28.19 -19.29
CA PHE A 656 1.26 -28.94 -20.24
C PHE A 656 0.48 -30.10 -19.61
N ALA A 657 0.97 -30.67 -18.52
CA ALA A 657 0.24 -31.70 -17.78
C ALA A 657 -0.96 -31.14 -16.99
N HIS A 658 -0.87 -29.90 -16.48
CA HIS A 658 -1.82 -29.40 -15.47
C HIS A 658 -2.50 -28.05 -15.81
N VAL A 659 -1.92 -27.21 -16.67
CA VAL A 659 -2.49 -25.90 -17.02
C VAL A 659 -3.21 -25.96 -18.36
N PHE A 660 -2.51 -26.48 -19.37
CA PHE A 660 -2.98 -26.48 -20.75
C PHE A 660 -3.70 -27.77 -21.11
N SER A 661 -4.86 -27.65 -21.75
CA SER A 661 -5.67 -28.77 -22.21
C SER A 661 -6.28 -28.48 -23.58
N GLU A 662 -6.38 -29.53 -24.40
CA GLU A 662 -6.99 -29.46 -25.73
C GLU A 662 -8.50 -29.17 -25.70
N SER A 663 -9.15 -29.38 -24.55
CA SER A 663 -10.57 -29.04 -24.30
C SER A 663 -10.82 -27.54 -24.08
N GLN A 664 -9.77 -26.74 -23.91
CA GLN A 664 -9.85 -25.30 -23.65
C GLN A 664 -10.08 -24.53 -24.94
N ALA A 665 -11.00 -23.55 -24.91
CA ALA A 665 -11.33 -22.76 -26.10
C ALA A 665 -10.13 -21.92 -26.59
N ILE A 666 -10.09 -21.64 -27.90
CA ILE A 666 -9.03 -20.82 -28.50
C ILE A 666 -9.49 -19.36 -28.70
N ASP A 667 -10.80 -19.10 -28.73
CA ASP A 667 -11.37 -17.79 -29.07
C ASP A 667 -11.44 -16.84 -27.84
N PRO A 668 -10.85 -15.63 -27.90
CA PRO A 668 -10.97 -14.61 -26.87
C PRO A 668 -12.29 -13.81 -26.89
N SER A 669 -13.15 -13.98 -27.90
CA SER A 669 -14.36 -13.14 -28.09
C SER A 669 -15.63 -13.67 -27.38
N GLY A 670 -15.57 -14.84 -26.75
CA GLY A 670 -16.68 -15.44 -25.99
C GLY A 670 -16.54 -15.26 -24.47
N LYS A 671 -17.60 -15.59 -23.70
CA LYS A 671 -17.51 -15.73 -22.24
C LYS A 671 -16.54 -16.86 -21.92
N GLN A 672 -15.33 -16.53 -21.49
CA GLN A 672 -14.32 -17.52 -21.13
C GLN A 672 -14.69 -18.18 -19.79
N GLU A 673 -14.72 -19.51 -19.77
CA GLU A 673 -14.91 -20.31 -18.56
C GLU A 673 -13.59 -20.99 -18.17
N GLY A 674 -13.33 -21.13 -16.87
CA GLY A 674 -12.11 -21.79 -16.35
C GLY A 674 -10.89 -20.87 -16.29
N LEU A 675 -9.69 -21.42 -16.48
CA LEU A 675 -8.43 -20.68 -16.32
C LEU A 675 -8.16 -19.63 -17.41
N GLN A 676 -8.80 -19.73 -18.58
CA GLN A 676 -8.55 -18.83 -19.71
C GLN A 676 -8.95 -17.38 -19.42
N GLN A 677 -9.95 -17.17 -18.55
CA GLN A 677 -10.44 -15.83 -18.18
C GLN A 677 -9.36 -14.94 -17.53
N TYR A 678 -8.26 -15.55 -17.06
CA TYR A 678 -7.22 -14.85 -16.33
C TYR A 678 -6.07 -14.39 -17.23
N GLU A 679 -5.58 -13.18 -17.02
CA GLU A 679 -4.44 -12.66 -17.79
C GLU A 679 -3.17 -13.52 -17.63
N GLU A 680 -2.95 -14.08 -16.44
CA GLU A 680 -1.81 -14.95 -16.13
C GLU A 680 -1.77 -16.21 -17.03
N TYR A 681 -2.92 -16.70 -17.50
CA TYR A 681 -2.98 -17.82 -18.45
C TYR A 681 -2.36 -17.45 -19.80
N HIS A 682 -2.67 -16.26 -20.30
CA HIS A 682 -2.14 -15.75 -21.56
C HIS A 682 -0.65 -15.40 -21.47
N GLN A 683 -0.22 -14.85 -20.34
CA GLN A 683 1.21 -14.62 -20.10
C GLN A 683 1.97 -15.94 -20.05
N LEU A 684 1.41 -16.98 -19.39
CA LEU A 684 2.04 -18.30 -19.31
C LEU A 684 2.18 -18.99 -20.67
N LEU A 685 1.28 -18.74 -21.64
CA LEU A 685 1.46 -19.20 -23.03
C LEU A 685 2.74 -18.63 -23.66
N GLY A 686 3.05 -17.35 -23.37
CA GLY A 686 4.30 -16.72 -23.82
C GLY A 686 5.53 -17.34 -23.15
N TYR A 687 5.46 -17.59 -21.84
CA TYR A 687 6.52 -18.30 -21.11
C TYR A 687 6.71 -19.75 -21.55
N ALA A 688 5.65 -20.44 -21.96
CA ALA A 688 5.74 -21.79 -22.50
C ALA A 688 6.44 -21.82 -23.86
N ALA A 689 6.26 -20.79 -24.70
CA ALA A 689 7.03 -20.63 -25.93
C ALA A 689 8.53 -20.38 -25.64
N TRP A 690 8.82 -19.56 -24.63
CA TRP A 690 10.19 -19.37 -24.16
C TRP A 690 10.80 -20.69 -23.67
N LEU A 691 10.09 -21.45 -22.82
CA LEU A 691 10.52 -22.75 -22.33
C LEU A 691 10.81 -23.72 -23.48
N ALA A 692 9.90 -23.84 -24.45
CA ALA A 692 10.09 -24.70 -25.62
C ALA A 692 11.37 -24.35 -26.41
N PHE A 693 11.68 -23.07 -26.55
CA PHE A 693 12.91 -22.63 -27.19
C PHE A 693 14.16 -23.02 -26.38
N VAL A 694 14.21 -22.71 -25.08
CA VAL A 694 15.40 -22.99 -24.25
C VAL A 694 15.61 -24.48 -23.97
N THR A 695 14.56 -25.30 -23.99
CA THR A 695 14.67 -26.77 -23.90
C THR A 695 14.97 -27.44 -25.23
N GLY A 696 15.08 -26.68 -26.33
CA GLY A 696 15.42 -27.19 -27.66
C GLY A 696 14.27 -27.90 -28.39
N THR A 697 13.02 -27.68 -27.98
CA THR A 697 11.84 -28.33 -28.57
C THR A 697 11.57 -27.75 -29.96
N SER A 698 11.54 -28.62 -30.97
CA SER A 698 11.32 -28.21 -32.36
C SER A 698 10.52 -29.25 -33.13
N PHE A 699 9.86 -28.84 -34.22
CA PHE A 699 9.10 -29.76 -35.05
C PHE A 699 10.00 -30.86 -35.62
N SER A 700 9.64 -32.11 -35.35
CA SER A 700 10.34 -33.31 -35.82
C SER A 700 9.50 -34.06 -36.84
N GLY A 701 10.10 -34.35 -38.01
CA GLY A 701 9.36 -34.86 -39.17
C GLY A 701 9.61 -36.29 -39.57
N PHE A 702 10.64 -36.94 -39.01
CA PHE A 702 11.03 -38.29 -39.38
C PHE A 702 11.71 -38.98 -38.20
N SER A 703 11.16 -40.10 -37.74
CA SER A 703 11.86 -41.02 -36.85
C SER A 703 12.29 -42.23 -37.67
N PRO A 704 13.60 -42.55 -37.77
CA PRO A 704 14.07 -43.78 -38.40
C PRO A 704 13.36 -45.01 -37.81
N LEU A 705 13.15 -46.06 -38.62
CA LEU A 705 12.53 -47.33 -38.19
C LEU A 705 13.26 -48.01 -37.00
N SER A 706 14.50 -47.61 -36.71
CA SER A 706 15.32 -48.07 -35.59
C SER A 706 15.13 -47.30 -34.28
N THR A 707 14.27 -46.26 -34.26
CA THR A 707 14.04 -45.40 -33.09
C THR A 707 13.16 -46.13 -32.09
N GLU A 708 13.49 -46.10 -30.79
CA GLU A 708 12.68 -46.76 -29.76
C GLU A 708 11.28 -46.14 -29.69
N GLN A 709 10.25 -46.96 -29.40
CA GLN A 709 8.85 -46.50 -29.32
C GLN A 709 8.69 -45.32 -28.35
N ARG A 710 9.43 -45.34 -27.24
CA ARG A 710 9.40 -44.28 -26.23
C ARG A 710 9.89 -42.93 -26.81
N GLU A 711 10.95 -42.94 -27.60
CA GLU A 711 11.48 -41.73 -28.24
C GLU A 711 10.51 -41.19 -29.30
N GLN A 712 9.83 -42.08 -30.01
CA GLN A 712 8.77 -41.71 -30.97
C GLN A 712 7.58 -41.05 -30.24
N ASP A 713 7.12 -41.63 -29.13
CA ASP A 713 6.01 -41.08 -28.34
C ASP A 713 6.33 -39.67 -27.81
N TRP A 714 7.57 -39.41 -27.41
CA TRP A 714 8.06 -38.08 -27.03
C TRP A 714 8.10 -37.10 -28.20
N ALA A 715 8.60 -37.53 -29.37
CA ALA A 715 8.58 -36.69 -30.57
C ALA A 715 7.15 -36.32 -30.99
N HIS A 716 6.21 -37.26 -30.87
CA HIS A 716 4.79 -37.01 -31.13
C HIS A 716 4.18 -36.03 -30.13
N HIS A 717 4.53 -36.14 -28.85
CA HIS A 717 4.11 -35.23 -27.79
C HIS A 717 4.60 -33.80 -28.00
N GLU A 718 5.88 -33.62 -28.32
CA GLU A 718 6.47 -32.30 -28.56
C GLU A 718 5.88 -31.63 -29.81
N ASN A 719 5.65 -32.39 -30.88
CA ASN A 719 4.95 -31.87 -32.05
C ASN A 719 3.51 -31.43 -31.71
N ALA A 720 2.80 -32.17 -30.87
CA ALA A 720 1.47 -31.78 -30.40
C ALA A 720 1.51 -30.49 -29.57
N ILE A 721 2.48 -30.35 -28.67
CA ILE A 721 2.70 -29.13 -27.88
C ILE A 721 2.97 -27.92 -28.77
N LEU A 722 3.86 -28.03 -29.75
CA LEU A 722 4.18 -26.93 -30.66
C LEU A 722 2.98 -26.53 -31.53
N VAL A 723 2.20 -27.50 -32.01
CA VAL A 723 0.92 -27.24 -32.72
C VAL A 723 -0.08 -26.54 -31.81
N PHE A 724 -0.15 -26.93 -30.53
CA PHE A 724 -1.02 -26.29 -29.54
C PHE A 724 -0.63 -24.83 -29.27
N LEU A 725 0.66 -24.57 -29.03
CA LEU A 725 1.19 -23.23 -28.79
C LEU A 725 1.03 -22.32 -29.99
N ALA A 726 1.39 -22.79 -31.19
CA ALA A 726 1.33 -22.02 -32.43
C ALA A 726 -0.09 -21.48 -32.71
N GLN A 727 -1.12 -22.28 -32.44
CA GLN A 727 -2.51 -21.88 -32.64
C GLN A 727 -3.02 -20.87 -31.60
N ARG A 728 -2.55 -20.96 -30.34
CA ARG A 728 -3.03 -20.11 -29.24
C ARG A 728 -2.30 -18.78 -29.15
N ILE A 729 -1.00 -18.75 -29.42
CA ILE A 729 -0.21 -17.51 -29.37
C ILE A 729 -0.66 -16.52 -30.44
N ILE A 730 -0.99 -16.99 -31.67
CA ILE A 730 -1.47 -16.09 -32.74
C ILE A 730 -2.85 -15.48 -32.45
N GLN A 731 -3.61 -16.05 -31.51
CA GLN A 731 -4.97 -15.60 -31.16
C GLN A 731 -5.01 -14.75 -29.88
N SER A 732 -3.93 -14.72 -29.10
CA SER A 732 -3.81 -13.93 -27.88
C SER A 732 -2.76 -12.83 -28.06
N PRO A 733 -3.17 -11.54 -28.13
CA PRO A 733 -2.22 -10.42 -28.19
C PRO A 733 -1.21 -10.43 -27.04
N THR A 734 -1.67 -10.72 -25.82
CA THR A 734 -0.84 -10.81 -24.60
C THR A 734 0.19 -11.94 -24.69
N ALA A 735 -0.20 -13.12 -25.20
CA ALA A 735 0.74 -14.23 -25.37
C ALA A 735 1.81 -13.90 -26.43
N SER A 736 1.40 -13.30 -27.55
CA SER A 736 2.30 -12.91 -28.64
C SER A 736 3.31 -11.85 -28.22
N SER A 737 2.86 -10.79 -27.53
CA SER A 737 3.75 -9.75 -27.01
C SER A 737 4.71 -10.29 -25.94
N THR A 738 4.21 -11.14 -25.05
CA THR A 738 5.03 -11.80 -24.02
C THR A 738 6.10 -12.70 -24.63
N ALA A 739 5.73 -13.58 -25.58
CA ALA A 739 6.68 -14.46 -26.27
C ALA A 739 7.75 -13.68 -27.03
N SER A 740 7.35 -12.62 -27.77
CA SER A 740 8.26 -11.79 -28.55
C SER A 740 9.29 -11.10 -27.65
N ARG A 741 8.84 -10.52 -26.53
CA ARG A 741 9.72 -9.88 -25.55
C ARG A 741 10.66 -10.88 -24.86
N LEU A 742 10.17 -12.05 -24.48
CA LEU A 742 11.01 -13.04 -23.79
C LEU A 742 12.10 -13.62 -24.69
N LEU A 743 11.82 -13.79 -25.99
CA LEU A 743 12.74 -14.37 -26.96
C LEU A 743 13.67 -13.35 -27.62
N SER A 744 13.31 -12.07 -27.69
CA SER A 744 14.21 -11.02 -28.22
C SER A 744 15.53 -10.95 -27.46
N ASP A 745 15.52 -11.23 -26.16
CA ASP A 745 16.71 -11.29 -25.30
C ASP A 745 17.77 -12.32 -25.75
N TYR A 746 17.39 -13.32 -26.56
CA TYR A 746 18.28 -14.38 -27.03
C TYR A 746 18.76 -14.16 -28.48
N GLY A 747 18.50 -12.97 -29.04
CA GLY A 747 18.99 -12.55 -30.35
C GLY A 747 18.18 -13.08 -31.54
N GLU A 748 18.80 -13.01 -32.72
CA GLU A 748 18.13 -13.25 -34.01
C GLU A 748 17.65 -14.70 -34.18
N LEU A 749 18.38 -15.69 -33.66
CA LEU A 749 18.01 -17.11 -33.77
C LEU A 749 16.71 -17.42 -33.03
N ALA A 750 16.52 -16.86 -31.84
CA ALA A 750 15.30 -17.02 -31.06
C ALA A 750 14.11 -16.30 -31.71
N SER A 751 14.37 -15.12 -32.27
CA SER A 751 13.38 -14.36 -33.04
C SER A 751 12.93 -15.12 -34.29
N ALA A 752 13.87 -15.72 -35.03
CA ALA A 752 13.58 -16.55 -36.19
C ALA A 752 12.78 -17.81 -35.82
N TRP A 753 13.10 -18.45 -34.69
CA TRP A 753 12.34 -19.59 -34.16
C TRP A 753 10.89 -19.20 -33.84
N LEU A 754 10.67 -18.06 -33.19
CA LEU A 754 9.33 -17.57 -32.88
C LEU A 754 8.54 -17.27 -34.16
N VAL A 755 9.15 -16.61 -35.14
CA VAL A 755 8.52 -16.35 -36.44
C VAL A 755 8.10 -17.66 -37.12
N ALA A 756 8.95 -18.69 -37.08
CA ALA A 756 8.61 -20.00 -37.63
C ALA A 756 7.42 -20.66 -36.89
N LEU A 757 7.35 -20.51 -35.56
CA LEU A 757 6.22 -21.01 -34.76
C LEU A 757 4.91 -20.27 -35.12
N LEU A 758 4.96 -18.94 -35.25
CA LEU A 758 3.79 -18.13 -35.61
C LEU A 758 3.32 -18.41 -37.05
N ASP A 759 4.25 -18.61 -37.99
CA ASP A 759 3.95 -19.01 -39.37
C ASP A 759 3.31 -20.41 -39.43
N ALA A 760 3.81 -21.36 -38.63
CA ALA A 760 3.17 -22.67 -38.47
C ALA A 760 1.72 -22.53 -37.97
N GLY A 761 1.47 -21.66 -36.98
CA GLY A 761 0.12 -21.36 -36.48
C GLY A 761 -0.80 -20.81 -37.56
N ARG A 762 -0.32 -19.87 -38.39
CA ARG A 762 -1.09 -19.31 -39.51
C ARG A 762 -1.43 -20.35 -40.57
N LYS A 763 -0.49 -21.24 -40.89
CA LYS A 763 -0.71 -22.37 -41.81
C LYS A 763 -1.75 -23.34 -41.27
N ILE A 764 -1.64 -23.70 -39.99
CA ILE A 764 -2.60 -24.61 -39.33
C ILE A 764 -4.00 -24.00 -39.31
N LYS A 765 -4.13 -22.70 -39.05
CA LYS A 765 -5.43 -21.99 -39.13
C LYS A 765 -6.09 -22.12 -40.51
N GLN A 766 -5.29 -22.24 -41.57
CA GLN A 766 -5.74 -22.46 -42.95
C GLN A 766 -5.90 -23.96 -43.31
N GLY A 767 -5.81 -24.87 -42.33
CA GLY A 767 -5.89 -26.31 -42.55
C GLY A 767 -4.63 -26.92 -43.19
N ARG A 768 -3.48 -26.23 -43.14
CA ARG A 768 -2.22 -26.67 -43.76
C ARG A 768 -1.17 -27.03 -42.72
N LEU A 769 -0.41 -28.09 -42.97
CA LEU A 769 0.68 -28.52 -42.10
C LEU A 769 2.01 -27.84 -42.46
N PRO A 770 2.87 -27.53 -41.47
CA PRO A 770 4.27 -27.21 -41.70
C PRO A 770 4.98 -28.35 -42.46
N TYR A 771 5.96 -28.02 -43.32
CA TYR A 771 6.70 -29.01 -44.12
C TYR A 771 7.30 -30.15 -43.27
N LYS A 772 7.73 -29.85 -42.05
CA LYS A 772 8.28 -30.84 -41.13
C LYS A 772 7.24 -31.81 -40.58
N LEU A 773 5.94 -31.62 -40.78
CA LEU A 773 4.87 -32.48 -40.25
C LEU A 773 4.12 -33.25 -41.35
N LYS A 774 4.76 -33.49 -42.50
CA LYS A 774 4.15 -34.18 -43.66
C LYS A 774 3.59 -35.57 -43.39
N GLU A 775 4.07 -36.23 -42.34
CA GLU A 775 3.59 -37.57 -41.94
C GLU A 775 2.30 -37.54 -41.11
N TYR A 776 1.80 -36.36 -40.76
CA TYR A 776 0.57 -36.20 -39.99
C TYR A 776 -0.57 -35.69 -40.88
N GLU A 777 -1.79 -35.86 -40.39
CA GLU A 777 -2.99 -35.18 -40.88
C GLU A 777 -3.52 -34.24 -39.78
N LEU A 778 -4.32 -33.23 -40.12
CA LEU A 778 -4.99 -32.39 -39.13
C LEU A 778 -6.45 -32.81 -38.99
N ALA A 779 -6.90 -32.98 -37.75
CA ALA A 779 -8.28 -33.23 -37.41
C ALA A 779 -8.91 -32.02 -36.70
N LEU A 780 -10.16 -31.75 -37.04
CA LEU A 780 -11.09 -30.90 -36.29
C LEU A 780 -12.12 -31.78 -35.56
N SER A 781 -12.67 -31.26 -34.46
CA SER A 781 -13.74 -31.90 -33.71
C SER A 781 -15.03 -31.07 -33.81
N PRO A 782 -16.00 -31.43 -34.67
CA PRO A 782 -17.26 -30.69 -34.85
C PRO A 782 -18.13 -30.63 -33.59
N ARG A 783 -17.96 -31.59 -32.68
CA ARG A 783 -18.68 -31.68 -31.39
C ARG A 783 -17.89 -31.07 -30.22
N SER A 784 -16.87 -30.26 -30.50
CA SER A 784 -16.05 -29.57 -29.49
C SER A 784 -15.41 -30.46 -28.42
N ALA A 785 -15.09 -31.72 -28.73
CA ALA A 785 -14.29 -32.60 -27.87
C ALA A 785 -12.87 -32.04 -27.64
N PHE A 786 -12.36 -31.26 -28.59
CA PHE A 786 -11.21 -30.38 -28.46
C PHE A 786 -11.40 -29.16 -29.36
N TRP A 787 -10.72 -28.07 -29.05
CA TRP A 787 -10.78 -26.83 -29.84
C TRP A 787 -9.51 -26.64 -30.68
N GLY A 788 -9.72 -26.19 -31.92
CA GLY A 788 -8.68 -26.05 -32.94
C GLY A 788 -8.30 -27.37 -33.60
N TYR A 789 -7.13 -27.36 -34.24
CA TYR A 789 -6.62 -28.54 -34.95
C TYR A 789 -5.72 -29.38 -34.04
N ARG A 790 -5.84 -30.70 -34.17
CA ARG A 790 -4.91 -31.68 -33.58
C ARG A 790 -4.26 -32.53 -34.66
N LEU A 791 -3.03 -32.98 -34.40
CA LEU A 791 -2.31 -33.90 -35.27
C LEU A 791 -2.95 -35.29 -35.22
N VAL A 792 -2.95 -35.99 -36.35
CA VAL A 792 -3.34 -37.40 -36.49
C VAL A 792 -2.16 -38.13 -37.11
N LYS A 793 -1.66 -39.17 -36.44
CA LYS A 793 -0.53 -39.97 -36.94
C LYS A 793 -0.99 -41.12 -37.86
N GLY A 794 -2.19 -41.64 -37.63
CA GLY A 794 -2.76 -42.74 -38.42
C GLY A 794 -4.13 -43.18 -37.90
N VAL A 795 -4.73 -44.14 -38.60
CA VAL A 795 -6.03 -44.74 -38.27
C VAL A 795 -5.86 -46.24 -38.05
N GLU A 796 -6.26 -46.72 -36.88
CA GLU A 796 -6.24 -48.14 -36.51
C GLU A 796 -7.63 -48.59 -36.08
N ASN A 797 -8.18 -49.63 -36.70
CA ASN A 797 -9.47 -50.24 -36.32
C ASN A 797 -10.64 -49.24 -36.18
N GLY A 798 -10.67 -48.20 -37.03
CA GLY A 798 -11.69 -47.15 -37.00
C GLY A 798 -11.44 -46.02 -35.98
N PHE A 799 -10.29 -46.01 -35.31
CA PHE A 799 -9.86 -44.95 -34.40
C PHE A 799 -8.66 -44.18 -34.96
N CYS A 800 -8.75 -42.86 -34.98
CA CYS A 800 -7.61 -41.97 -35.22
C CYS A 800 -6.72 -41.90 -33.97
N LEU A 801 -5.41 -41.99 -34.17
CA LEU A 801 -4.39 -41.82 -33.14
C LEU A 801 -3.94 -40.37 -33.09
N LEU A 802 -4.31 -39.67 -32.01
CA LEU A 802 -3.97 -38.27 -31.79
C LEU A 802 -2.99 -38.16 -30.62
N PRO A 803 -1.78 -37.62 -30.81
CA PRO A 803 -0.87 -37.36 -29.70
C PRO A 803 -1.49 -36.35 -28.72
N SER A 804 -1.29 -36.58 -27.43
CA SER A 804 -1.77 -35.69 -26.38
C SER A 804 -0.75 -34.62 -26.03
N VAL A 805 -1.22 -33.40 -25.77
CA VAL A 805 -0.38 -32.35 -25.16
C VAL A 805 -0.09 -32.59 -23.69
N GLN A 806 -0.86 -33.42 -22.98
CA GLN A 806 -0.74 -33.58 -21.53
C GLN A 806 0.28 -34.64 -21.11
N LYS A 807 0.46 -35.68 -21.95
CA LYS A 807 1.35 -36.82 -21.69
C LYS A 807 1.90 -37.36 -23.01
N PRO A 808 3.08 -38.02 -22.99
CA PRO A 808 3.63 -38.71 -24.16
C PRO A 808 2.88 -40.01 -24.43
N GLU A 809 1.62 -39.89 -24.84
CA GLU A 809 0.72 -40.99 -25.18
C GLU A 809 -0.16 -40.64 -26.38
N MET A 810 -0.63 -41.67 -27.08
CA MET A 810 -1.59 -41.55 -28.17
C MET A 810 -3.02 -41.77 -27.65
N ARG A 811 -3.90 -40.79 -27.88
CA ARG A 811 -5.33 -40.92 -27.58
C ARG A 811 -6.08 -41.44 -28.80
N LYS A 812 -6.93 -42.44 -28.57
CA LYS A 812 -7.81 -43.03 -29.59
C LYS A 812 -9.12 -42.24 -29.66
N PHE A 813 -9.43 -41.68 -30.83
CA PHE A 813 -10.71 -41.04 -31.12
C PHE A 813 -11.37 -41.75 -32.28
N LYS A 814 -12.67 -42.03 -32.21
CA LYS A 814 -13.37 -42.66 -33.33
C LYS A 814 -13.37 -41.71 -34.54
N ALA A 815 -12.98 -42.23 -35.70
CA ALA A 815 -12.85 -41.43 -36.93
C ALA A 815 -14.17 -40.75 -37.34
N GLU A 816 -15.33 -41.35 -37.01
CA GLU A 816 -16.67 -40.81 -37.28
C GLU A 816 -16.99 -39.49 -36.56
N TYR A 817 -16.23 -39.12 -35.53
CA TYR A 817 -16.42 -37.88 -34.77
C TYR A 817 -15.40 -36.79 -35.10
N LEU A 818 -14.52 -37.02 -36.08
CA LEU A 818 -13.48 -36.08 -36.49
C LEU A 818 -13.63 -35.71 -37.96
N GLU A 819 -13.37 -34.44 -38.27
CA GLU A 819 -13.22 -33.97 -39.64
C GLU A 819 -11.73 -33.89 -39.98
N LEU A 820 -11.26 -34.77 -40.86
CA LEU A 820 -9.89 -34.73 -41.38
C LEU A 820 -9.80 -33.70 -42.50
N THR A 821 -8.82 -32.80 -42.40
CA THR A 821 -8.48 -31.90 -43.50
C THR A 821 -7.93 -32.69 -44.69
N GLU A 822 -8.42 -32.42 -45.90
CA GLU A 822 -7.91 -33.05 -47.11
C GLU A 822 -6.40 -32.78 -47.25
N LYS A 823 -5.62 -33.81 -47.63
CA LYS A 823 -4.21 -33.67 -47.98
C LYS A 823 -4.05 -32.79 -49.22
N VAL A 824 -4.09 -31.48 -49.06
CA VAL A 824 -3.64 -30.57 -50.12
C VAL A 824 -2.12 -30.74 -50.22
N HIS A 825 -1.69 -31.59 -51.16
CA HIS A 825 -0.27 -31.71 -51.54
C HIS A 825 0.17 -30.35 -52.10
N GLY A 826 0.88 -29.59 -51.27
CA GLY A 826 1.66 -28.43 -51.68
C GLY A 826 3.05 -28.84 -52.12
#